data_AF-A0A538B353-F1
#
_entry.id   AF-A0A538B353-F1
#
_cell.length_a   1.000
_cell.length_b   1.000
_cell.length_c   1.000
_cell.angle_alpha   90.00
_cell.angle_beta   90.00
_cell.angle_gamma   90.00
#
_symmetry.space_group_name_H-M   'P 1'
#
loop_
_entity.id
_entity.type
_entity.pdbx_description
1 polymer ?
#
loop_
_entity_poly.entity_id
_entity_poly.type
_entity_poly.pdbx_seq_one_letter_code
_entity_poly.pdbx_strand_id
1 'polypeptide(L)'
;PRGNVLSRTDALSRSSTYTYDAMNDVLTRTDPKGVTTTNTYDGNGNLLTTSTPIGKKVAMTTYAYGDGSHPGDVTAMTDPNGRTWNYAYDAYGDQGSVADPVGDDTTYTYNTIGERLTMVSPKGNVTTYTYNLFGDPATVSDPLGHKTTYAYDRDRNLVKVTDPSGNRTTNTYDLDNELTKSTRADSGGHVLQTLKTTYDTDGNILAQINGLGETTATYAYDALNRVSTMTDGLGLVTAYGYDLAGNRTSLTDPGGRVTNYTYDAANQLTKISYSDGTTPTVTYSYDTDGQRTRMTDATGKTTYRYDALHRLTRDVQGDGQKVAYAYDLGGNLTRITYPTGKTIKRKYDAANRLISVTNWLPAPHAVTFSYDADSNLIEETYPNGVVATFDYDQADQLASVTDAKGQTTLLTFSYTRNNDGLITSESSRTFGYDGLNRLTSDSLASASYTYDQADELIEVTNSTGTNTFGYDKANEVTSSTTSTGITTYAYDSQGNRTETTPPSGSPAAYAYDQANRLTAFSQGTTTASFAYNGDGLRMSKMVNDTPEGFAWDVAEGMPLVIGDGGTFYVTGANGLPLEQVAGSTVLYYHGDQLGTTRMLTDSLGAIAATYTYDAYGNLSSFAGSVTQPLGFAGQYTDSESGLIYLRVRYYDPETTQFISRDPAMMAFRPPYSYGVDDPVNRVDWTGLQASPGPQYPPAFIDALRRAAIEESAKYGVCTQPAGVEFEGRWYTYSNSMGEWVTRVDILSGGYFGGSADNPSWVGVIYTEYFRPGQVIAEPGNQEDASWAVFLIWLLNGPGQAAEPP
;
A
#
# COMPACT_ATOMS: atom_id res chain seq x y z
N PRO A 1 -25.21 -8.80 39.00
CA PRO A 1 -24.09 -8.29 38.15
C PRO A 1 -24.45 -8.51 36.68
N ARG A 2 -24.30 -7.51 35.81
CA ARG A 2 -24.69 -7.59 34.39
C ARG A 2 -23.64 -8.22 33.46
N GLY A 3 -22.50 -8.65 34.01
CA GLY A 3 -21.41 -9.25 33.24
C GLY A 3 -20.48 -8.25 32.54
N ASN A 4 -20.75 -6.94 32.62
CA ASN A 4 -19.94 -5.93 31.95
C ASN A 4 -18.50 -5.89 32.49
N VAL A 5 -17.53 -5.78 31.58
CA VAL A 5 -16.09 -5.69 31.89
C VAL A 5 -15.76 -4.30 32.41
N LEU A 6 -15.54 -4.14 33.72
CA LEU A 6 -15.23 -2.83 34.30
C LEU A 6 -13.74 -2.44 34.20
N SER A 7 -12.87 -3.43 34.06
CA SER A 7 -11.44 -3.24 33.89
C SER A 7 -10.85 -4.42 33.15
N ARG A 8 -9.84 -4.14 32.31
CA ARG A 8 -8.99 -5.16 31.71
C ARG A 8 -7.53 -4.83 32.02
N THR A 9 -6.79 -5.81 32.48
CA THR A 9 -5.36 -5.71 32.75
C THR A 9 -4.64 -6.72 31.87
N ASP A 10 -3.54 -6.31 31.24
CA ASP A 10 -2.70 -7.23 30.47
C ASP A 10 -1.50 -7.76 31.27
N ALA A 11 -0.68 -8.60 30.63
CA ALA A 11 0.42 -9.31 31.29
C ALA A 11 1.52 -8.38 31.81
N LEU A 12 1.55 -7.14 31.31
CA LEU A 12 2.45 -6.09 31.76
C LEU A 12 1.82 -5.25 32.88
N SER A 13 0.69 -5.69 33.43
CA SER A 13 -0.10 -4.99 34.44
C SER A 13 -0.60 -3.61 34.01
N ARG A 14 -0.81 -3.40 32.69
CA ARG A 14 -1.37 -2.17 32.14
C ARG A 14 -2.89 -2.30 32.14
N SER A 15 -3.60 -1.34 32.71
CA SER A 15 -5.04 -1.46 32.93
C SER A 15 -5.83 -0.42 32.14
N SER A 16 -6.86 -0.87 31.42
CA SER A 16 -7.94 -0.01 30.91
C SER A 16 -9.19 -0.17 31.78
N THR A 17 -9.97 0.89 31.94
CA THR A 17 -11.22 0.86 32.73
C THR A 17 -12.42 1.33 31.92
N TYR A 18 -13.58 0.81 32.25
CA TYR A 18 -14.82 1.03 31.52
C TYR A 18 -15.96 1.37 32.48
N THR A 19 -16.84 2.26 32.05
CA THR A 19 -18.13 2.49 32.72
C THR A 19 -19.26 2.27 31.74
N TYR A 20 -20.43 1.95 32.27
CA TYR A 20 -21.59 1.55 31.47
C TYR A 20 -22.86 2.22 31.96
N ASP A 21 -23.80 2.39 31.05
CA ASP A 21 -25.12 2.91 31.35
C ASP A 21 -26.11 1.80 31.78
N ALA A 22 -27.40 2.12 31.81
CA ALA A 22 -28.45 1.16 32.16
C ALA A 22 -28.78 0.16 31.04
N MET A 23 -28.35 0.37 29.80
CA MET A 23 -28.51 -0.54 28.65
C MET A 23 -27.28 -1.41 28.38
N ASN A 24 -26.19 -1.20 29.13
CA ASN A 24 -24.86 -1.82 28.95
C ASN A 24 -24.03 -1.20 27.82
N ASP A 25 -24.35 0.03 27.44
CA ASP A 25 -23.55 0.82 26.51
C ASP A 25 -22.35 1.42 27.23
N VAL A 26 -21.20 1.47 26.57
CA VAL A 26 -19.94 1.96 27.15
C VAL A 26 -19.97 3.48 27.26
N LEU A 27 -20.06 4.03 28.47
CA LEU A 27 -20.05 5.48 28.72
C LEU A 27 -18.65 6.08 28.70
N THR A 28 -17.68 5.40 29.30
CA THR A 28 -16.29 5.86 29.31
C THR A 28 -15.34 4.71 29.12
N ARG A 29 -14.27 4.92 28.36
CA ARG A 29 -13.09 4.07 28.31
C ARG A 29 -11.88 4.89 28.72
N THR A 30 -11.19 4.48 29.76
CA THR A 30 -9.91 5.10 30.17
C THR A 30 -8.77 4.16 29.81
N ASP A 31 -7.82 4.64 29.01
CA ASP A 31 -6.63 3.91 28.62
C ASP A 31 -5.60 3.78 29.77
N PRO A 32 -4.55 2.96 29.62
CA PRO A 32 -3.51 2.82 30.63
C PRO A 32 -2.74 4.11 30.98
N LYS A 33 -2.73 5.12 30.10
CA LYS A 33 -2.19 6.47 30.41
C LYS A 33 -3.16 7.38 31.16
N GLY A 34 -4.41 6.96 31.36
CA GLY A 34 -5.43 7.74 32.04
C GLY A 34 -6.18 8.71 31.13
N VAL A 35 -6.07 8.60 29.80
CA VAL A 35 -6.90 9.35 28.85
C VAL A 35 -8.27 8.69 28.78
N THR A 36 -9.32 9.46 29.07
CA THR A 36 -10.70 8.98 29.05
C THR A 36 -11.42 9.41 27.79
N THR A 37 -11.80 8.44 26.94
CA THR A 37 -12.80 8.62 25.89
C THR A 37 -14.20 8.52 26.52
N THR A 38 -15.08 9.47 26.21
CA THR A 38 -16.45 9.54 26.73
C THR A 38 -17.46 9.44 25.59
N ASN A 39 -18.43 8.54 25.74
CA ASN A 39 -19.56 8.38 24.84
C ASN A 39 -20.86 8.88 25.49
N THR A 40 -21.81 9.33 24.67
CA THR A 40 -23.17 9.63 25.11
C THR A 40 -24.17 8.96 24.19
N TYR A 41 -25.34 8.62 24.72
CA TYR A 41 -26.37 7.86 24.01
C TYR A 41 -27.74 8.53 24.20
N ASP A 42 -28.66 8.30 23.26
CA ASP A 42 -30.05 8.68 23.41
C ASP A 42 -30.84 7.67 24.29
N GLY A 43 -32.16 7.88 24.40
CA GLY A 43 -33.02 6.99 25.19
C GLY A 43 -33.24 5.59 24.59
N ASN A 44 -32.75 5.33 23.38
CA ASN A 44 -32.85 4.05 22.67
C ASN A 44 -31.51 3.31 22.59
N GLY A 45 -30.43 3.87 23.16
CA GLY A 45 -29.08 3.30 23.08
C GLY A 45 -28.30 3.69 21.81
N ASN A 46 -28.79 4.65 21.03
CA ASN A 46 -28.08 5.14 19.85
C ASN A 46 -26.94 6.08 20.27
N LEU A 47 -25.73 5.91 19.71
CA LEU A 47 -24.54 6.70 20.05
C LEU A 47 -24.68 8.15 19.54
N LEU A 48 -24.74 9.13 20.43
CA LEU A 48 -24.84 10.55 20.07
C LEU A 48 -23.48 11.24 19.91
N THR A 49 -22.51 10.92 20.76
CA THR A 49 -21.18 11.53 20.70
C THR A 49 -20.11 10.55 21.15
N THR A 50 -18.91 10.64 20.57
CA THR A 50 -17.68 10.12 21.17
C THR A 50 -16.66 11.24 21.30
N SER A 51 -15.94 11.31 22.42
CA SER A 51 -15.04 12.44 22.71
C SER A 51 -13.80 12.06 23.50
N THR A 52 -12.63 12.56 23.09
CA THR A 52 -11.34 12.30 23.74
C THR A 52 -10.58 13.61 23.96
N PRO A 53 -10.08 13.89 25.19
CA PRO A 53 -9.35 15.11 25.47
C PRO A 53 -7.96 15.11 24.80
N ILE A 54 -7.57 16.25 24.23
CA ILE A 54 -6.25 16.50 23.67
C ILE A 54 -5.70 17.84 24.17
N GLY A 55 -4.89 17.78 25.23
CA GLY A 55 -4.39 18.96 25.93
C GLY A 55 -5.55 19.78 26.52
N LYS A 56 -5.77 21.00 26.00
CA LYS A 56 -6.89 21.88 26.39
C LYS A 56 -8.11 21.79 25.47
N LYS A 57 -8.03 20.97 24.41
CA LYS A 57 -9.11 20.76 23.44
C LYS A 57 -9.73 19.38 23.66
N VAL A 58 -10.85 19.12 22.99
CA VAL A 58 -11.50 17.82 22.95
C VAL A 58 -11.73 17.49 21.48
N ALA A 59 -11.29 16.32 21.04
CA ALA A 59 -11.68 15.79 19.75
C ALA A 59 -13.03 15.07 19.95
N MET A 60 -14.08 15.54 19.28
CA MET A 60 -15.44 15.05 19.47
C MET A 60 -16.10 14.76 18.12
N THR A 61 -16.60 13.55 17.95
CA THR A 61 -17.47 13.18 16.84
C THR A 61 -18.90 13.14 17.34
N THR A 62 -19.86 13.65 16.57
CA THR A 62 -21.29 13.60 16.90
C THR A 62 -22.08 12.89 15.82
N TYR A 63 -23.11 12.16 16.21
CA TYR A 63 -24.00 11.45 15.29
C TYR A 63 -25.43 11.94 15.49
N ALA A 64 -26.17 12.02 14.39
CA ALA A 64 -27.57 12.40 14.39
C ALA A 64 -28.42 11.30 13.76
N TYR A 65 -29.59 11.12 14.35
CA TYR A 65 -30.63 10.18 13.93
C TYR A 65 -31.87 11.00 13.61
N GLY A 66 -32.52 10.72 12.48
CA GLY A 66 -33.57 11.61 11.98
C GLY A 66 -34.56 10.96 11.03
N ASP A 67 -34.32 9.72 10.61
CA ASP A 67 -35.25 8.98 9.77
C ASP A 67 -36.30 8.29 10.64
N GLY A 68 -37.56 8.71 10.51
CA GLY A 68 -38.67 8.10 11.24
C GLY A 68 -38.99 6.66 10.79
N SER A 69 -38.58 6.28 9.57
CA SER A 69 -38.70 4.91 9.05
C SER A 69 -37.58 4.02 9.58
N HIS A 70 -36.42 4.62 9.84
CA HIS A 70 -35.18 3.96 10.27
C HIS A 70 -34.53 4.69 11.46
N PRO A 71 -35.17 4.69 12.65
CA PRO A 71 -34.76 5.54 13.78
C PRO A 71 -33.42 5.14 14.43
N GLY A 72 -32.85 3.99 14.07
CA GLY A 72 -31.53 3.54 14.52
C GLY A 72 -30.39 3.83 13.53
N ASP A 73 -30.71 4.32 12.32
CA ASP A 73 -29.71 4.57 11.29
C ASP A 73 -29.19 6.02 11.36
N VAL A 74 -27.87 6.17 11.20
CA VAL A 74 -27.17 7.45 11.33
C VAL A 74 -27.46 8.31 10.11
N THR A 75 -28.19 9.41 10.30
CA THR A 75 -28.51 10.36 9.22
C THR A 75 -27.46 11.44 9.01
N ALA A 76 -26.61 11.69 10.01
CA ALA A 76 -25.43 12.55 9.85
C ALA A 76 -24.34 12.23 10.87
N MET A 77 -23.08 12.42 10.45
CA MET A 77 -21.88 12.32 11.29
C MET A 77 -21.11 13.63 11.18
N THR A 78 -20.74 14.23 12.31
CA THR A 78 -19.88 15.42 12.34
C THR A 78 -18.55 15.10 13.01
N ASP A 79 -17.44 15.36 12.32
CA ASP A 79 -16.09 15.09 12.83
C ASP A 79 -15.61 16.11 13.89
N PRO A 80 -14.45 15.88 14.52
CA PRO A 80 -13.88 16.81 15.50
C PRO A 80 -13.50 18.20 14.97
N ASN A 81 -13.47 18.41 13.65
CA ASN A 81 -13.26 19.71 13.04
C ASN A 81 -14.60 20.40 12.69
N GLY A 82 -15.75 19.78 12.96
CA GLY A 82 -17.08 20.32 12.69
C GLY A 82 -17.55 20.11 11.25
N ARG A 83 -16.96 19.16 10.51
CA ARG A 83 -17.36 18.81 9.15
C ARG A 83 -18.42 17.72 9.20
N THR A 84 -19.50 17.84 8.43
CA THR A 84 -20.67 16.96 8.53
C THR A 84 -20.89 16.17 7.25
N TRP A 85 -20.93 14.84 7.37
CA TRP A 85 -21.44 13.92 6.36
C TRP A 85 -22.92 13.67 6.61
N ASN A 86 -23.70 13.54 5.54
CA ASN A 86 -25.13 13.23 5.61
C ASN A 86 -25.41 11.92 4.88
N TYR A 87 -26.32 11.13 5.43
CA TYR A 87 -26.67 9.81 4.94
C TYR A 87 -28.18 9.74 4.72
N ALA A 88 -28.59 9.12 3.62
CA ALA A 88 -29.98 8.81 3.35
C ALA A 88 -30.15 7.31 3.15
N TYR A 89 -31.29 6.78 3.57
CA TYR A 89 -31.63 5.38 3.49
C TYR A 89 -32.89 5.19 2.64
N ASP A 90 -32.98 4.05 1.97
CA ASP A 90 -34.19 3.65 1.29
C ASP A 90 -35.22 3.05 2.28
N ALA A 91 -36.37 2.57 1.78
CA ALA A 91 -37.43 2.05 2.63
C ALA A 91 -37.11 0.71 3.32
N TYR A 92 -35.98 0.07 2.96
CA TYR A 92 -35.52 -1.19 3.54
C TYR A 92 -34.36 -0.98 4.53
N GLY A 93 -33.86 0.25 4.66
CA GLY A 93 -32.72 0.60 5.52
C GLY A 93 -31.37 0.47 4.81
N ASP A 94 -31.37 0.30 3.49
CA ASP A 94 -30.15 0.31 2.69
C ASP A 94 -29.73 1.75 2.40
N GLN A 95 -28.43 2.04 2.47
CA GLN A 95 -27.91 3.41 2.36
C GLN A 95 -28.03 3.92 0.91
N GLY A 96 -29.06 4.71 0.63
CA GLY A 96 -29.35 5.28 -0.68
C GLY A 96 -28.44 6.46 -1.07
N SER A 97 -27.86 7.20 -0.13
CA SER A 97 -26.85 8.22 -0.47
C SER A 97 -25.90 8.59 0.67
N VAL A 98 -24.77 9.19 0.30
CA VAL A 98 -23.78 9.80 1.20
C VAL A 98 -23.31 11.12 0.60
N ALA A 99 -23.65 12.21 1.29
CA ALA A 99 -23.14 13.54 0.98
C ALA A 99 -21.99 13.89 1.91
N ASP A 100 -20.86 14.31 1.33
CA ASP A 100 -19.71 14.79 2.09
C ASP A 100 -19.92 16.23 2.63
N PRO A 101 -18.97 16.77 3.40
CA PRO A 101 -19.11 18.11 4.01
C PRO A 101 -19.05 19.28 3.03
N VAL A 102 -18.65 19.07 1.76
CA VAL A 102 -18.78 20.09 0.71
C VAL A 102 -20.06 19.93 -0.11
N GLY A 103 -20.83 18.86 0.13
CA GLY A 103 -22.12 18.58 -0.49
C GLY A 103 -22.02 17.66 -1.72
N ASP A 104 -20.86 17.06 -1.97
CA ASP A 104 -20.67 16.09 -3.04
C ASP A 104 -21.37 14.77 -2.62
N ASP A 105 -22.40 14.36 -3.37
CA ASP A 105 -23.33 13.28 -3.00
C ASP A 105 -23.16 12.05 -3.90
N THR A 106 -22.83 10.92 -3.28
CA THR A 106 -22.80 9.61 -3.95
C THR A 106 -24.12 8.90 -3.68
N THR A 107 -24.81 8.43 -4.72
CA THR A 107 -26.09 7.73 -4.58
C THR A 107 -26.01 6.27 -4.97
N TYR A 108 -26.89 5.46 -4.38
CA TYR A 108 -26.98 4.02 -4.58
C TYR A 108 -28.42 3.62 -4.82
N THR A 109 -28.61 2.55 -5.60
CA THR A 109 -29.90 1.87 -5.69
C THR A 109 -29.73 0.41 -5.37
N TYR A 110 -30.79 -0.20 -4.85
CA TYR A 110 -30.81 -1.59 -4.41
C TYR A 110 -31.99 -2.33 -5.01
N ASN A 111 -31.88 -3.65 -5.10
CA ASN A 111 -33.04 -4.51 -5.36
C ASN A 111 -33.83 -4.75 -4.06
N THR A 112 -34.90 -5.52 -4.13
CA THR A 112 -35.80 -5.76 -2.98
C THR A 112 -35.21 -6.60 -1.85
N ILE A 113 -34.00 -7.13 -2.01
CA ILE A 113 -33.29 -7.93 -1.00
C ILE A 113 -31.98 -7.26 -0.55
N GLY A 114 -31.75 -6.00 -0.92
CA GLY A 114 -30.61 -5.19 -0.45
C GLY A 114 -29.33 -5.33 -1.27
N GLU A 115 -29.39 -5.91 -2.47
CA GLU A 115 -28.21 -5.99 -3.35
C GLU A 115 -28.12 -4.72 -4.22
N ARG A 116 -26.93 -4.10 -4.27
CA ARG A 116 -26.68 -2.82 -4.94
C ARG A 116 -26.80 -2.94 -6.45
N LEU A 117 -27.74 -2.25 -7.09
CA LEU A 117 -27.91 -2.23 -8.55
C LEU A 117 -27.10 -1.14 -9.25
N THR A 118 -26.98 0.03 -8.63
CA THR A 118 -26.22 1.15 -9.19
C THR A 118 -25.44 1.88 -8.10
N MET A 119 -24.34 2.50 -8.51
CA MET A 119 -23.68 3.56 -7.79
C MET A 119 -23.51 4.74 -8.73
N VAL A 120 -23.86 5.94 -8.27
CA VAL A 120 -23.68 7.19 -9.02
C VAL A 120 -22.79 8.10 -8.21
N SER A 121 -21.63 8.43 -8.77
CA SER A 121 -20.69 9.42 -8.20
C SER A 121 -21.30 10.84 -8.18
N PRO A 122 -20.74 11.77 -7.41
CA PRO A 122 -21.14 13.18 -7.41
C PRO A 122 -21.16 13.84 -8.80
N LYS A 123 -20.27 13.46 -9.73
CA LYS A 123 -20.30 13.94 -11.13
C LYS A 123 -21.37 13.29 -12.00
N GLY A 124 -22.09 12.30 -11.49
CA GLY A 124 -23.12 11.57 -12.23
C GLY A 124 -22.61 10.35 -13.01
N ASN A 125 -21.35 9.94 -12.80
CA ASN A 125 -20.80 8.74 -13.41
C ASN A 125 -21.44 7.49 -12.76
N VAL A 126 -21.93 6.55 -13.57
CA VAL A 126 -22.76 5.42 -13.11
C VAL A 126 -22.05 4.09 -13.26
N THR A 127 -21.83 3.40 -12.15
CA THR A 127 -21.43 1.98 -12.11
C THR A 127 -22.67 1.12 -11.90
N THR A 128 -22.81 0.03 -12.65
CA THR A 128 -23.98 -0.86 -12.55
C THR A 128 -23.60 -2.30 -12.24
N TYR A 129 -24.47 -2.99 -11.50
CA TYR A 129 -24.29 -4.36 -11.06
C TYR A 129 -25.48 -5.21 -11.46
N THR A 130 -25.21 -6.48 -11.75
CA THR A 130 -26.27 -7.50 -11.82
C THR A 130 -25.84 -8.70 -10.99
N TYR A 131 -26.83 -9.48 -10.55
CA TYR A 131 -26.64 -10.62 -9.68
C TYR A 131 -27.25 -11.88 -10.30
N ASN A 132 -26.71 -13.04 -9.92
CA ASN A 132 -27.33 -14.32 -10.22
C ASN A 132 -28.50 -14.59 -9.24
N LEU A 133 -29.13 -15.76 -9.34
CA LEU A 133 -30.26 -16.14 -8.46
C LEU A 133 -29.88 -16.37 -6.99
N PHE A 134 -28.57 -16.43 -6.67
CA PHE A 134 -28.02 -16.65 -5.34
C PHE A 134 -27.42 -15.38 -4.72
N GLY A 135 -27.50 -14.25 -5.44
CA GLY A 135 -26.95 -12.96 -5.00
C GLY A 135 -25.47 -12.76 -5.27
N ASP A 136 -24.83 -13.64 -6.05
CA ASP A 136 -23.45 -13.42 -6.48
C ASP A 136 -23.41 -12.40 -7.63
N PRO A 137 -22.44 -11.46 -7.64
CA PRO A 137 -22.28 -10.50 -8.73
C PRO A 137 -22.08 -11.22 -10.07
N ALA A 138 -23.02 -11.12 -11.00
CA ALA A 138 -22.91 -11.68 -12.34
C ALA A 138 -22.16 -10.74 -13.28
N THR A 139 -22.35 -9.43 -13.13
CA THR A 139 -21.70 -8.43 -13.99
C THR A 139 -21.46 -7.14 -13.24
N VAL A 140 -20.31 -6.50 -13.52
CA VAL A 140 -20.04 -5.12 -13.15
C VAL A 140 -19.76 -4.33 -14.42
N SER A 141 -20.38 -3.17 -14.57
CA SER A 141 -20.07 -2.23 -15.65
C SER A 141 -19.61 -0.90 -15.08
N ASP A 142 -18.45 -0.43 -15.54
CA ASP A 142 -17.91 0.88 -15.20
C ASP A 142 -18.73 2.01 -15.88
N PRO A 143 -18.48 3.28 -15.54
CA PRO A 143 -19.17 4.41 -16.16
C PRO A 143 -18.96 4.58 -17.67
N LEU A 144 -17.92 3.96 -18.23
CA LEU A 144 -17.66 3.95 -19.68
C LEU A 144 -18.41 2.81 -20.40
N GLY A 145 -19.13 1.96 -19.65
CA GLY A 145 -19.85 0.81 -20.15
C GLY A 145 -18.98 -0.43 -20.37
N HIS A 146 -17.73 -0.41 -19.93
CA HIS A 146 -16.84 -1.57 -19.96
C HIS A 146 -17.31 -2.59 -18.93
N LYS A 147 -17.39 -3.86 -19.33
CA LYS A 147 -18.13 -4.88 -18.59
C LYS A 147 -17.24 -6.06 -18.19
N THR A 148 -17.17 -6.33 -16.90
CA THR A 148 -16.63 -7.57 -16.34
C THR A 148 -17.77 -8.54 -16.06
N THR A 149 -17.59 -9.83 -16.40
CA THR A 149 -18.59 -10.87 -16.12
C THR A 149 -18.01 -11.99 -15.28
N TYR A 150 -18.82 -12.52 -14.37
CA TYR A 150 -18.45 -13.57 -13.43
C TYR A 150 -19.39 -14.77 -13.62
N ALA A 151 -18.87 -15.98 -13.43
CA ALA A 151 -19.66 -17.20 -13.40
C ALA A 151 -19.23 -18.06 -12.23
N TYR A 152 -20.23 -18.68 -11.59
CA TYR A 152 -20.07 -19.47 -10.39
C TYR A 152 -20.58 -20.89 -10.61
N ASP A 153 -20.05 -21.85 -9.87
CA ASP A 153 -20.64 -23.18 -9.78
C ASP A 153 -21.80 -23.22 -8.76
N ARG A 154 -22.24 -24.44 -8.37
CA ARG A 154 -23.35 -24.62 -7.43
C ARG A 154 -22.96 -24.36 -5.98
N ASP A 155 -21.67 -24.45 -5.67
CA ASP A 155 -21.12 -24.21 -4.34
C ASP A 155 -20.69 -22.74 -4.18
N ARG A 156 -21.03 -21.90 -5.18
CA ARG A 156 -20.72 -20.48 -5.29
C ARG A 156 -19.23 -20.17 -5.46
N ASN A 157 -18.45 -21.14 -5.92
CA ASN A 157 -17.05 -20.88 -6.28
C ASN A 157 -16.98 -20.12 -7.61
N LEU A 158 -16.10 -19.12 -7.69
CA LEU A 158 -15.89 -18.34 -8.91
C LEU A 158 -15.11 -19.15 -9.96
N VAL A 159 -15.82 -19.74 -10.93
CA VAL A 159 -15.24 -20.61 -11.97
C VAL A 159 -14.77 -19.86 -13.22
N LYS A 160 -15.26 -18.64 -13.46
CA LYS A 160 -14.83 -17.84 -14.61
C LYS A 160 -14.98 -16.34 -14.38
N VAL A 161 -13.95 -15.59 -14.75
CA VAL A 161 -13.97 -14.14 -14.95
C VAL A 161 -13.72 -13.85 -16.42
N THR A 162 -14.42 -12.89 -16.99
CA THR A 162 -14.10 -12.28 -18.29
C THR A 162 -13.97 -10.78 -18.10
N ASP A 163 -12.80 -10.24 -18.42
CA ASP A 163 -12.54 -8.80 -18.32
C ASP A 163 -13.18 -8.02 -19.49
N PRO A 164 -13.20 -6.69 -19.45
CA PRO A 164 -13.79 -5.88 -20.51
C PRO A 164 -13.13 -5.98 -21.89
N SER A 165 -11.86 -6.36 -21.98
CA SER A 165 -11.21 -6.70 -23.25
C SER A 165 -11.54 -8.11 -23.75
N GLY A 166 -12.24 -8.91 -22.94
CA GLY A 166 -12.70 -10.25 -23.26
C GLY A 166 -11.72 -11.36 -22.90
N ASN A 167 -10.59 -11.06 -22.25
CA ASN A 167 -9.67 -12.05 -21.72
C ASN A 167 -10.33 -12.80 -20.55
N ARG A 168 -9.90 -14.04 -20.32
CA ARG A 168 -10.62 -15.00 -19.47
C ARG A 168 -9.70 -15.64 -18.46
N THR A 169 -10.15 -15.65 -17.22
CA THR A 169 -9.57 -16.48 -16.16
C THR A 169 -10.59 -17.55 -15.80
N THR A 170 -10.23 -18.83 -15.89
CA THR A 170 -11.08 -19.95 -15.48
C THR A 170 -10.44 -20.73 -14.35
N ASN A 171 -11.21 -21.01 -13.31
CA ASN A 171 -10.75 -21.65 -12.10
C ASN A 171 -11.38 -23.04 -11.95
N THR A 172 -10.63 -23.97 -11.37
CA THR A 172 -11.16 -25.27 -10.95
C THR A 172 -10.91 -25.47 -9.48
N TYR A 173 -11.90 -26.06 -8.82
CA TYR A 173 -11.90 -26.36 -7.40
C TYR A 173 -11.98 -27.87 -7.20
N ASP A 174 -11.49 -28.35 -6.06
CA ASP A 174 -11.76 -29.71 -5.62
C ASP A 174 -13.10 -29.79 -4.85
N LEU A 175 -13.32 -30.89 -4.12
CA LEU A 175 -14.57 -31.14 -3.40
C LEU A 175 -14.70 -30.33 -2.11
N ASP A 176 -13.59 -29.76 -1.63
CA ASP A 176 -13.53 -28.94 -0.42
C ASP A 176 -13.51 -27.43 -0.77
N ASN A 177 -13.83 -27.09 -2.04
CA ASN A 177 -13.88 -25.74 -2.59
C ASN A 177 -12.52 -25.03 -2.66
N GLU A 178 -11.42 -25.79 -2.74
CA GLU A 178 -10.07 -25.24 -2.77
C GLU A 178 -9.61 -25.02 -4.21
N LEU A 179 -9.00 -23.86 -4.50
CA LEU A 179 -8.57 -23.49 -5.86
C LEU A 179 -7.37 -24.34 -6.30
N THR A 180 -7.58 -25.37 -7.11
CA THR A 180 -6.53 -26.28 -7.57
C THR A 180 -5.86 -25.83 -8.88
N LYS A 181 -6.57 -25.05 -9.71
CA LYS A 181 -6.06 -24.58 -11.00
C LYS A 181 -6.66 -23.24 -11.39
N SER A 182 -5.83 -22.35 -11.92
CA SER A 182 -6.28 -21.14 -12.62
C SER A 182 -5.69 -21.10 -14.02
N THR A 183 -6.54 -20.95 -15.04
CA THR A 183 -6.13 -20.86 -16.45
C THR A 183 -6.47 -19.47 -16.98
N ARG A 184 -5.45 -18.76 -17.46
CA ARG A 184 -5.59 -17.41 -18.02
C ARG A 184 -5.44 -17.48 -19.55
N ALA A 185 -6.38 -16.90 -20.28
CA ALA A 185 -6.46 -16.95 -21.74
C ALA A 185 -6.86 -15.60 -22.32
N ASP A 186 -6.41 -15.31 -23.54
CA ASP A 186 -6.80 -14.09 -24.25
C ASP A 186 -8.27 -14.12 -24.72
N SER A 187 -8.70 -13.02 -25.33
CA SER A 187 -10.04 -12.90 -25.91
C SER A 187 -10.33 -13.89 -27.05
N GLY A 188 -9.29 -14.37 -27.75
CA GLY A 188 -9.36 -15.43 -28.76
C GLY A 188 -9.46 -16.85 -28.20
N GLY A 189 -9.27 -17.02 -26.88
CA GLY A 189 -9.26 -18.31 -26.20
C GLY A 189 -7.92 -19.03 -26.23
N HIS A 190 -6.84 -18.36 -26.65
CA HIS A 190 -5.49 -18.89 -26.54
C HIS A 190 -5.06 -18.88 -25.08
N VAL A 191 -4.71 -20.05 -24.54
CA VAL A 191 -4.22 -20.18 -23.16
C VAL A 191 -2.82 -19.60 -23.08
N LEU A 192 -2.70 -18.53 -22.29
CA LEU A 192 -1.42 -17.87 -22.02
C LEU A 192 -0.73 -18.48 -20.81
N GLN A 193 -1.50 -18.93 -19.81
CA GLN A 193 -0.96 -19.51 -18.60
C GLN A 193 -1.90 -20.49 -17.90
N THR A 194 -1.33 -21.46 -17.19
CA THR A 194 -2.03 -22.32 -16.22
C THR A 194 -1.24 -22.42 -14.92
N LEU A 195 -1.77 -21.86 -13.83
CA LEU A 195 -1.25 -22.02 -12.48
C LEU A 195 -1.93 -23.19 -11.77
N LYS A 196 -1.20 -23.86 -10.86
CA LYS A 196 -1.77 -24.93 -10.04
C LYS A 196 -1.34 -24.83 -8.58
N THR A 197 -2.27 -25.12 -7.69
CA THR A 197 -2.06 -25.27 -6.25
C THR A 197 -2.42 -26.69 -5.85
N THR A 198 -1.67 -27.27 -4.92
CA THR A 198 -2.04 -28.54 -4.27
C THR A 198 -2.18 -28.32 -2.79
N TYR A 199 -3.08 -29.05 -2.15
CA TYR A 199 -3.39 -28.92 -0.72
C TYR A 199 -3.15 -30.24 0.02
N ASP A 200 -2.95 -30.17 1.34
CA ASP A 200 -3.01 -31.33 2.22
C ASP A 200 -4.46 -31.64 2.65
N THR A 201 -4.65 -32.55 3.61
CA THR A 201 -5.99 -32.93 4.09
C THR A 201 -6.63 -31.88 5.00
N ASP A 202 -5.84 -30.93 5.47
CA ASP A 202 -6.26 -29.85 6.37
C ASP A 202 -6.29 -28.52 5.58
N GLY A 203 -6.46 -28.60 4.25
CA GLY A 203 -6.57 -27.46 3.34
C GLY A 203 -5.36 -26.52 3.26
N ASN A 204 -4.20 -26.94 3.77
CA ASN A 204 -3.00 -26.12 3.69
C ASN A 204 -2.30 -26.30 2.34
N ILE A 205 -1.77 -25.21 1.78
CA ILE A 205 -1.07 -25.24 0.48
C ILE A 205 0.21 -26.08 0.59
N LEU A 206 0.31 -27.18 -0.14
CA LEU A 206 1.52 -28.00 -0.22
C LEU A 206 2.50 -27.51 -1.29
N ALA A 207 2.00 -27.08 -2.45
CA ALA A 207 2.85 -26.69 -3.57
C ALA A 207 2.17 -25.69 -4.49
N GLN A 208 2.98 -24.83 -5.08
CA GLN A 208 2.61 -23.87 -6.12
C GLN A 208 3.41 -24.18 -7.39
N ILE A 209 2.72 -24.22 -8.52
CA ILE A 209 3.29 -24.59 -9.83
C ILE A 209 2.96 -23.50 -10.86
N ASN A 210 3.99 -22.99 -11.55
CA ASN A 210 3.88 -21.95 -12.57
C ASN A 210 3.33 -22.47 -13.92
N GLY A 211 3.19 -21.59 -14.90
CA GLY A 211 2.69 -21.94 -16.24
C GLY A 211 3.62 -22.82 -17.07
N LEU A 212 4.91 -22.94 -16.71
CA LEU A 212 5.84 -23.90 -17.30
C LEU A 212 5.72 -25.30 -16.69
N GLY A 213 4.92 -25.47 -15.63
CA GLY A 213 4.78 -26.72 -14.90
C GLY A 213 5.87 -26.95 -13.85
N GLU A 214 6.61 -25.92 -13.49
CA GLU A 214 7.67 -25.97 -12.49
C GLU A 214 7.12 -25.63 -11.11
N THR A 215 7.54 -26.37 -10.09
CA THR A 215 7.22 -26.05 -8.69
C THR A 215 8.02 -24.84 -8.25
N THR A 216 7.33 -23.73 -7.95
CA THR A 216 7.93 -22.47 -7.52
C THR A 216 8.09 -22.38 -6.01
N ALA A 217 7.19 -23.04 -5.26
CA ALA A 217 7.30 -23.20 -3.82
C ALA A 217 6.62 -24.48 -3.32
N THR A 218 7.15 -25.04 -2.24
CA THR A 218 6.45 -26.01 -1.38
C THR A 218 6.48 -25.55 0.07
N TYR A 219 5.47 -25.97 0.84
CA TYR A 219 5.32 -25.57 2.24
C TYR A 219 5.17 -26.77 3.14
N ALA A 220 5.59 -26.61 4.39
CA ALA A 220 5.30 -27.54 5.47
C ALA A 220 4.75 -26.76 6.66
N TYR A 221 3.92 -27.43 7.46
CA TYR A 221 3.15 -26.82 8.53
C TYR A 221 3.49 -27.44 9.88
N ASP A 222 3.38 -26.65 10.95
CA ASP A 222 3.38 -27.19 12.30
C ASP A 222 2.00 -27.75 12.68
N ALA A 223 1.88 -28.31 13.88
CA ALA A 223 0.62 -28.92 14.35
C ALA A 223 -0.53 -27.93 14.60
N LEU A 224 -0.30 -26.62 14.39
CA LEU A 224 -1.30 -25.56 14.45
C LEU A 224 -1.53 -24.93 13.06
N ASN A 225 -1.17 -25.64 11.98
CA ASN A 225 -1.34 -25.23 10.58
C ASN A 225 -0.63 -23.91 10.23
N ARG A 226 0.48 -23.60 10.92
CA ARG A 226 1.33 -22.45 10.60
C ARG A 226 2.50 -22.89 9.74
N VAL A 227 2.87 -22.09 8.73
CA VAL A 227 4.01 -22.39 7.84
C VAL A 227 5.29 -22.50 8.66
N SER A 228 5.82 -23.71 8.77
CA SER A 228 7.08 -24.03 9.45
C SER A 228 8.28 -23.99 8.50
N THR A 229 8.09 -24.34 7.22
CA THR A 229 9.12 -24.18 6.19
C THR A 229 8.51 -23.80 4.84
N MET A 230 9.26 -23.04 4.06
CA MET A 230 9.02 -22.81 2.63
C MET A 230 10.26 -23.24 1.86
N THR A 231 10.09 -24.05 0.83
CA THR A 231 11.15 -24.44 -0.11
C THR A 231 10.86 -23.79 -1.46
N ASP A 232 11.81 -23.09 -2.07
CA ASP A 232 11.61 -22.47 -3.38
C ASP A 232 11.92 -23.40 -4.57
N GLY A 233 11.81 -22.88 -5.80
CA GLY A 233 12.05 -23.64 -7.02
C GLY A 233 13.50 -24.11 -7.22
N LEU A 234 14.47 -23.54 -6.49
CA LEU A 234 15.86 -24.03 -6.44
C LEU A 234 16.06 -25.12 -5.37
N GLY A 235 15.06 -25.37 -4.52
CA GLY A 235 15.16 -26.29 -3.39
C GLY A 235 15.76 -25.63 -2.14
N LEU A 236 15.85 -24.29 -2.10
CA LEU A 236 16.37 -23.55 -0.97
C LEU A 236 15.29 -23.39 0.10
N VAL A 237 15.63 -23.67 1.35
CA VAL A 237 14.66 -23.77 2.46
C VAL A 237 14.76 -22.57 3.39
N THR A 238 13.65 -21.88 3.58
CA THR A 238 13.45 -20.92 4.66
C THR A 238 12.60 -21.56 5.75
N ALA A 239 13.03 -21.48 7.02
CA ALA A 239 12.31 -22.07 8.15
C ALA A 239 11.84 -21.01 9.16
N TYR A 240 10.69 -21.27 9.77
CA TYR A 240 10.03 -20.37 10.72
C TYR A 240 9.78 -21.09 12.04
N GLY A 241 10.03 -20.39 13.14
CA GLY A 241 9.65 -20.84 14.48
C GLY A 241 8.64 -19.89 15.10
N TYR A 242 7.72 -20.41 15.90
CA TYR A 242 6.69 -19.63 16.57
C TYR A 242 6.59 -20.00 18.05
N ASP A 243 6.11 -19.07 18.86
CA ASP A 243 5.65 -19.37 20.22
C ASP A 243 4.19 -19.86 20.24
N LEU A 244 3.65 -20.10 21.43
CA LEU A 244 2.26 -20.54 21.61
C LEU A 244 1.24 -19.43 21.35
N ALA A 245 1.65 -18.16 21.37
CA ALA A 245 0.79 -17.02 21.07
C ALA A 245 0.73 -16.72 19.56
N GLY A 246 1.49 -17.46 18.73
CA GLY A 246 1.54 -17.26 17.29
C GLY A 246 2.64 -16.29 16.83
N ASN A 247 3.43 -15.71 17.75
CA ASN A 247 4.48 -14.80 17.35
C ASN A 247 5.64 -15.57 16.72
N ARG A 248 6.16 -15.09 15.57
CA ARG A 248 7.36 -15.66 14.95
C ARG A 248 8.56 -15.40 15.86
N THR A 249 9.19 -16.44 16.39
CA THR A 249 10.37 -16.36 17.28
C THR A 249 11.68 -16.56 16.54
N SER A 250 11.67 -17.28 15.40
CA SER A 250 12.86 -17.46 14.57
C SER A 250 12.53 -17.45 13.07
N LEU A 251 13.49 -16.98 12.28
CA LEU A 251 13.56 -17.11 10.83
C LEU A 251 14.95 -17.64 10.48
N THR A 252 15.03 -18.81 9.87
CA THR A 252 16.28 -19.37 9.34
C THR A 252 16.27 -19.20 7.84
N ASP A 253 17.21 -18.43 7.31
CA ASP A 253 17.37 -18.25 5.87
C ASP A 253 17.99 -19.49 5.20
N PRO A 254 17.99 -19.59 3.86
CA PRO A 254 18.55 -20.77 3.20
C PRO A 254 20.07 -20.93 3.32
N GLY A 255 20.78 -19.89 3.76
CA GLY A 255 22.19 -19.96 4.14
C GLY A 255 22.42 -20.53 5.54
N GLY A 256 21.34 -20.86 6.28
CA GLY A 256 21.37 -21.40 7.63
C GLY A 256 21.57 -20.34 8.72
N ARG A 257 21.50 -19.04 8.40
CA ARG A 257 21.59 -17.98 9.40
C ARG A 257 20.23 -17.78 10.05
N VAL A 258 20.23 -17.55 11.36
CA VAL A 258 19.02 -17.45 12.20
C VAL A 258 18.81 -16.02 12.66
N THR A 259 17.67 -15.45 12.32
CA THR A 259 17.15 -14.20 12.87
C THR A 259 16.16 -14.54 13.98
N ASN A 260 16.44 -14.09 15.21
CA ASN A 260 15.58 -14.32 16.37
C ASN A 260 14.79 -13.07 16.72
N TYR A 261 13.51 -13.28 17.06
CA TYR A 261 12.57 -12.24 17.48
C TYR A 261 12.18 -12.52 18.93
N THR A 262 12.30 -11.51 19.78
CA THR A 262 11.91 -11.60 21.20
C THR A 262 10.74 -10.69 21.47
N TYR A 263 9.75 -11.19 22.19
CA TYR A 263 8.55 -10.46 22.56
C TYR A 263 8.49 -10.28 24.07
N ASP A 264 7.81 -9.23 24.52
CA ASP A 264 7.41 -9.13 25.93
C ASP A 264 6.13 -9.93 26.21
N ALA A 265 5.66 -9.90 27.46
CA ALA A 265 4.49 -10.66 27.88
C ALA A 265 3.17 -10.16 27.25
N ALA A 266 3.16 -8.97 26.62
CA ALA A 266 2.03 -8.45 25.87
C ALA A 266 2.17 -8.68 24.35
N ASN A 267 3.03 -9.62 23.93
CA ASN A 267 3.34 -9.96 22.53
C ASN A 267 3.91 -8.80 21.71
N GLN A 268 4.56 -7.82 22.35
CA GLN A 268 5.19 -6.69 21.64
C GLN A 268 6.64 -7.04 21.32
N LEU A 269 7.07 -6.82 20.07
CA LEU A 269 8.43 -7.13 19.63
C LEU A 269 9.45 -6.24 20.35
N THR A 270 10.30 -6.82 21.20
CA THR A 270 11.30 -6.07 21.98
C THR A 270 12.71 -6.14 21.38
N LYS A 271 13.01 -7.18 20.60
CA LYS A 271 14.34 -7.40 20.05
C LYS A 271 14.33 -8.20 18.75
N ILE A 272 15.18 -7.82 17.81
CA ILE A 272 15.59 -8.64 16.67
C ILE A 272 17.11 -8.84 16.77
N SER A 273 17.57 -10.09 16.72
CA SER A 273 19.01 -10.41 16.69
C SER A 273 19.36 -11.34 15.56
N TYR A 274 20.53 -11.11 14.97
CA TYR A 274 21.04 -11.79 13.79
C TYR A 274 22.26 -12.63 14.16
N SER A 275 22.44 -13.76 13.49
CA SER A 275 23.48 -14.76 13.80
C SER A 275 24.77 -14.58 13.00
N ASP A 276 24.77 -13.73 11.96
CA ASP A 276 25.93 -13.46 11.10
C ASP A 276 27.09 -12.75 11.81
N GLY A 277 26.84 -12.19 13.00
CA GLY A 277 27.82 -11.47 13.80
C GLY A 277 28.16 -10.06 13.26
N THR A 278 27.55 -9.66 12.14
CA THR A 278 27.80 -8.38 11.46
C THR A 278 26.55 -7.49 11.42
N THR A 279 25.36 -8.07 11.28
CA THR A 279 24.10 -7.34 11.29
C THR A 279 23.74 -6.92 12.72
N PRO A 280 23.62 -5.62 13.02
CA PRO A 280 23.42 -5.19 14.39
C PRO A 280 22.04 -5.57 14.92
N THR A 281 21.99 -5.93 16.21
CA THR A 281 20.74 -6.17 16.93
C THR A 281 19.88 -4.90 16.97
N VAL A 282 18.57 -5.07 16.80
CA VAL A 282 17.57 -4.01 16.98
C VAL A 282 16.82 -4.24 18.29
N THR A 283 16.58 -3.18 19.05
CA THR A 283 15.78 -3.24 20.29
C THR A 283 14.70 -2.17 20.30
N TYR A 284 13.55 -2.50 20.87
CA TYR A 284 12.39 -1.62 20.95
C TYR A 284 11.98 -1.40 22.40
N SER A 285 11.24 -0.31 22.64
CA SER A 285 10.56 -0.08 23.92
C SER A 285 9.23 0.59 23.66
N TYR A 286 8.25 0.31 24.52
CA TYR A 286 6.88 0.76 24.38
C TYR A 286 6.45 1.57 25.60
N ASP A 287 5.44 2.41 25.44
CA ASP A 287 4.74 3.02 26.57
C ASP A 287 3.61 2.14 27.09
N THR A 288 2.87 2.66 28.07
CA THR A 288 1.78 1.94 28.73
C THR A 288 0.56 1.70 27.83
N ASP A 289 0.44 2.37 26.68
CA ASP A 289 -0.61 2.08 25.69
C ASP A 289 -0.07 1.19 24.56
N GLY A 290 1.15 0.68 24.70
CA GLY A 290 1.79 -0.16 23.70
C GLY A 290 2.32 0.59 22.48
N GLN A 291 2.46 1.92 22.55
CA GLN A 291 3.04 2.70 21.45
C GLN A 291 4.56 2.66 21.55
N ARG A 292 5.24 2.43 20.41
CA ARG A 292 6.70 2.32 20.38
C ARG A 292 7.34 3.67 20.73
N THR A 293 8.01 3.79 21.87
CA THR A 293 8.69 5.02 22.29
C THR A 293 10.14 5.09 21.87
N ARG A 294 10.74 3.95 21.53
CA ARG A 294 12.17 3.86 21.22
C ARG A 294 12.46 2.70 20.27
N MET A 295 13.43 2.93 19.39
CA MET A 295 14.18 1.94 18.65
C MET A 295 15.68 2.18 18.86
N THR A 296 16.49 1.14 18.95
CA THR A 296 17.94 1.26 18.98
C THR A 296 18.56 0.18 18.12
N ASP A 297 19.39 0.63 17.18
CA ASP A 297 19.99 -0.17 16.10
C ASP A 297 21.39 0.39 15.74
N ALA A 298 21.93 -0.04 14.61
CA ALA A 298 23.23 0.36 14.08
C ALA A 298 23.40 1.88 13.90
N THR A 299 22.32 2.57 13.54
CA THR A 299 22.30 4.01 13.23
C THR A 299 22.13 4.87 14.46
N GLY A 300 21.88 4.27 15.63
CA GLY A 300 21.74 4.95 16.90
C GLY A 300 20.38 4.71 17.55
N LYS A 301 19.91 5.71 18.30
CA LYS A 301 18.68 5.62 19.08
C LYS A 301 17.61 6.52 18.49
N THR A 302 16.60 5.91 17.87
CA THR A 302 15.37 6.60 17.48
C THR A 302 14.40 6.70 18.66
N THR A 303 13.75 7.85 18.87
CA THR A 303 12.71 8.03 19.89
C THR A 303 11.46 8.65 19.30
N TYR A 304 10.30 8.19 19.77
CA TYR A 304 8.99 8.60 19.28
C TYR A 304 8.17 9.24 20.41
N ARG A 305 7.31 10.20 20.06
CA ARG A 305 6.35 10.80 20.98
C ARG A 305 4.99 10.93 20.36
N TYR A 306 3.97 10.63 21.15
CA TYR A 306 2.58 10.63 20.72
C TYR A 306 1.75 11.63 21.51
N ASP A 307 0.62 12.05 20.92
CA ASP A 307 -0.43 12.76 21.66
C ASP A 307 -1.45 11.79 22.28
N ALA A 308 -2.47 12.33 22.95
CA ALA A 308 -3.54 11.57 23.59
C ALA A 308 -4.47 10.86 22.61
N LEU A 309 -4.35 11.13 21.30
CA LEU A 309 -5.04 10.40 20.23
C LEU A 309 -4.13 9.37 19.56
N HIS A 310 -2.97 9.09 20.17
CA HIS A 310 -1.97 8.13 19.71
C HIS A 310 -1.33 8.48 18.35
N ARG A 311 -1.32 9.77 18.00
CA ARG A 311 -0.71 10.25 16.76
C ARG A 311 0.73 10.65 17.00
N LEU A 312 1.64 10.26 16.10
CA LEU A 312 3.06 10.61 16.20
C LEU A 312 3.25 12.13 16.13
N THR A 313 3.65 12.77 17.22
CA THR A 313 3.94 14.22 17.25
C THR A 313 5.41 14.54 17.00
N ARG A 314 6.30 13.55 17.15
CA ARG A 314 7.73 13.71 16.93
C ARG A 314 8.46 12.39 16.87
N ASP A 315 9.40 12.29 15.94
CA ASP A 315 10.51 11.35 15.98
C ASP A 315 11.85 12.10 16.09
N VAL A 316 12.81 11.48 16.77
CA VAL A 316 14.23 11.86 16.75
C VAL A 316 14.98 10.63 16.28
N GLN A 317 15.57 10.68 15.10
CA GLN A 317 16.22 9.59 14.39
C GLN A 317 17.58 9.25 15.02
N GLY A 318 18.16 8.11 14.65
CA GLY A 318 19.37 7.58 15.29
C GLY A 318 20.57 8.52 15.28
N ASP A 319 20.68 9.33 14.24
CA ASP A 319 21.70 10.36 14.04
C ASP A 319 21.40 11.72 14.70
N GLY A 320 20.25 11.83 15.38
CA GLY A 320 19.78 13.02 16.07
C GLY A 320 18.93 13.97 15.21
N GLN A 321 18.69 13.66 13.94
CA GLN A 321 17.73 14.41 13.12
C GLN A 321 16.34 14.33 13.75
N LYS A 322 15.62 15.46 13.78
CA LYS A 322 14.34 15.57 14.47
C LYS A 322 13.26 16.01 13.50
N VAL A 323 12.21 15.19 13.37
CA VAL A 323 11.01 15.55 12.62
C VAL A 323 9.84 15.65 13.57
N ALA A 324 9.03 16.70 13.44
CA ALA A 324 7.90 16.93 14.35
C ALA A 324 6.64 17.30 13.58
N TYR A 325 5.51 16.82 14.10
CA TYR A 325 4.22 16.83 13.42
C TYR A 325 3.19 17.59 14.26
N ALA A 326 2.27 18.26 13.58
CA ALA A 326 1.10 18.84 14.23
C ALA A 326 -0.14 18.54 13.40
N TYR A 327 -1.22 18.17 14.09
CA TYR A 327 -2.47 17.78 13.47
C TYR A 327 -3.61 18.74 13.85
N ASP A 328 -4.65 18.77 13.03
CA ASP A 328 -5.95 19.31 13.45
C ASP A 328 -6.67 18.32 14.39
N LEU A 329 -7.94 18.57 14.73
CA LEU A 329 -8.68 17.68 15.63
C LEU A 329 -9.19 16.42 14.94
N GLY A 330 -9.47 16.49 13.64
CA GLY A 330 -9.91 15.36 12.79
C GLY A 330 -8.77 14.45 12.31
N GLY A 331 -7.51 14.77 12.59
CA GLY A 331 -6.37 13.90 12.30
C GLY A 331 -5.56 14.27 11.06
N ASN A 332 -5.84 15.41 10.41
CA ASN A 332 -5.05 15.84 9.26
C ASN A 332 -3.71 16.45 9.69
N LEU A 333 -2.63 16.09 9.02
CA LEU A 333 -1.28 16.61 9.29
C LEU A 333 -1.15 18.05 8.79
N THR A 334 -1.32 19.03 9.69
CA THR A 334 -1.28 20.46 9.36
C THR A 334 0.13 21.06 9.29
N ARG A 335 1.12 20.42 9.90
CA ARG A 335 2.51 20.92 9.89
C ARG A 335 3.52 19.81 10.08
N ILE A 336 4.59 19.87 9.29
CA ILE A 336 5.81 19.07 9.46
C ILE A 336 6.96 20.04 9.76
N THR A 337 7.78 19.71 10.75
CA THR A 337 8.99 20.46 11.09
C THR A 337 10.19 19.58 10.78
N TYR A 338 11.00 19.98 9.81
CA TYR A 338 12.17 19.25 9.35
C TYR A 338 13.34 19.38 10.35
N PRO A 339 14.40 18.56 10.22
CA PRO A 339 15.52 18.52 11.16
C PRO A 339 16.18 19.86 11.46
N THR A 340 16.18 20.78 10.49
CA THR A 340 16.76 22.14 10.63
C THR A 340 15.82 23.15 11.30
N GLY A 341 14.63 22.74 11.73
CA GLY A 341 13.58 23.61 12.28
C GLY A 341 12.74 24.31 11.21
N LYS A 342 13.02 24.07 9.93
CA LYS A 342 12.20 24.49 8.79
C LYS A 342 10.83 23.83 8.85
N THR A 343 9.78 24.52 8.40
CA THR A 343 8.41 24.01 8.52
C THR A 343 7.69 23.97 7.19
N ILE A 344 7.02 22.85 6.91
CA ILE A 344 5.98 22.72 5.91
C ILE A 344 4.62 22.88 6.59
N LYS A 345 3.74 23.71 6.02
CA LYS A 345 2.36 23.89 6.48
C LYS A 345 1.41 23.33 5.44
N ARG A 346 0.41 22.58 5.89
CA ARG A 346 -0.63 21.98 5.06
C ARG A 346 -2.00 22.53 5.46
N LYS A 347 -2.89 22.68 4.48
CA LYS A 347 -4.29 23.07 4.70
C LYS A 347 -5.19 22.10 3.96
N TYR A 348 -6.38 21.89 4.52
CA TYR A 348 -7.37 20.96 4.00
C TYR A 348 -8.72 21.67 3.85
N ASP A 349 -9.53 21.25 2.89
CA ASP A 349 -10.91 21.72 2.74
C ASP A 349 -11.87 21.01 3.72
N ALA A 350 -13.19 21.18 3.53
CA ALA A 350 -14.18 20.53 4.37
C ALA A 350 -14.31 19.02 4.09
N ALA A 351 -13.89 18.54 2.92
CA ALA A 351 -13.86 17.12 2.56
C ALA A 351 -12.53 16.42 2.92
N ASN A 352 -11.69 17.05 3.77
CA ASN A 352 -10.37 16.55 4.15
C ASN A 352 -9.35 16.45 3.00
N ARG A 353 -9.57 17.14 1.88
CA ARG A 353 -8.63 17.15 0.74
C ARG A 353 -7.57 18.22 0.93
N LEU A 354 -6.31 17.92 0.58
CA LEU A 354 -5.17 18.84 0.72
C LEU A 354 -5.29 20.00 -0.27
N ILE A 355 -5.55 21.23 0.19
CA ILE A 355 -5.73 22.41 -0.69
C ILE A 355 -4.53 23.35 -0.72
N SER A 356 -3.56 23.19 0.18
CA SER A 356 -2.33 23.98 0.13
C SER A 356 -1.18 23.33 0.89
N VAL A 357 0.02 23.41 0.30
CA VAL A 357 1.30 23.13 0.94
C VAL A 357 2.16 24.40 0.86
N THR A 358 2.74 24.84 1.98
CA THR A 358 3.61 26.02 2.03
C THR A 358 4.92 25.66 2.71
N ASN A 359 6.05 25.94 2.04
CA ASN A 359 7.38 25.72 2.58
C ASN A 359 7.86 26.88 3.49
N TRP A 360 9.12 26.82 3.93
CA TRP A 360 9.72 27.82 4.83
C TRP A 360 10.32 29.05 4.12
N LEU A 361 10.36 29.09 2.79
CA LEU A 361 10.89 30.22 2.03
C LEU A 361 9.98 31.46 2.20
N PRO A 362 10.53 32.69 2.13
CA PRO A 362 9.77 33.92 2.36
C PRO A 362 8.62 34.10 1.35
N ALA A 363 7.43 34.45 1.85
CA ALA A 363 6.17 34.33 1.14
C ALA A 363 6.02 35.12 -0.18
N PRO A 364 5.12 34.66 -1.09
CA PRO A 364 4.37 33.40 -1.03
C PRO A 364 5.01 32.27 -1.85
N HIS A 365 5.42 31.18 -1.17
CA HIS A 365 5.82 29.89 -1.77
C HIS A 365 4.82 28.80 -1.35
N ALA A 366 3.57 28.94 -1.80
CA ALA A 366 2.53 27.96 -1.58
C ALA A 366 2.16 27.27 -2.90
N VAL A 367 2.13 25.95 -2.90
CA VAL A 367 1.45 25.16 -3.91
C VAL A 367 -0.01 24.99 -3.46
N THR A 368 -0.97 25.22 -4.35
CA THR A 368 -2.40 25.07 -4.05
C THR A 368 -3.06 24.07 -4.98
N PHE A 369 -4.07 23.37 -4.47
CA PHE A 369 -4.75 22.28 -5.16
C PHE A 369 -6.24 22.58 -5.26
N SER A 370 -6.87 22.18 -6.36
CA SER A 370 -8.33 22.15 -6.49
C SER A 370 -8.81 20.80 -7.00
N TYR A 371 -10.05 20.47 -6.67
CA TYR A 371 -10.63 19.15 -6.91
C TYR A 371 -11.96 19.26 -7.63
N ASP A 372 -12.32 18.23 -8.41
CA ASP A 372 -13.70 18.05 -8.88
C ASP A 372 -14.59 17.43 -7.78
N ALA A 373 -15.87 17.23 -8.11
CA ALA A 373 -16.86 16.69 -7.16
C ALA A 373 -16.61 15.21 -6.80
N ASP A 374 -15.88 14.45 -7.64
CA ASP A 374 -15.47 13.08 -7.32
C ASP A 374 -14.14 13.05 -6.55
N SER A 375 -13.66 14.21 -6.11
CA SER A 375 -12.41 14.42 -5.37
C SER A 375 -11.14 14.11 -6.17
N ASN A 376 -11.21 14.16 -7.50
CA ASN A 376 -10.03 14.10 -8.35
C ASN A 376 -9.33 15.46 -8.38
N LEU A 377 -7.99 15.46 -8.33
CA LEU A 377 -7.18 16.68 -8.37
C LEU A 377 -7.21 17.26 -9.77
N ILE A 378 -7.84 18.42 -9.99
CA ILE A 378 -7.98 19.03 -11.33
C ILE A 378 -6.99 20.18 -11.60
N GLU A 379 -6.38 20.75 -10.55
CA GLU A 379 -5.38 21.81 -10.70
C GLU A 379 -4.36 21.80 -9.56
N GLU A 380 -3.08 21.97 -9.91
CA GLU A 380 -1.98 22.35 -9.02
C GLU A 380 -1.38 23.67 -9.47
N THR A 381 -1.44 24.70 -8.63
CA THR A 381 -0.81 26.00 -8.92
C THR A 381 0.47 26.15 -8.12
N TYR A 382 1.59 26.31 -8.82
CA TYR A 382 2.92 26.52 -8.25
C TYR A 382 3.20 28.02 -8.02
N PRO A 383 3.98 28.38 -6.99
CA PRO A 383 4.25 29.79 -6.67
C PRO A 383 5.13 30.51 -7.71
N ASN A 384 5.77 29.77 -8.63
CA ASN A 384 6.51 30.32 -9.75
C ASN A 384 5.62 30.68 -10.97
N GLY A 385 4.30 30.51 -10.84
CA GLY A 385 3.29 30.82 -11.86
C GLY A 385 3.05 29.72 -12.88
N VAL A 386 3.66 28.54 -12.72
CA VAL A 386 3.29 27.33 -13.47
C VAL A 386 2.03 26.75 -12.85
N VAL A 387 1.11 26.29 -13.69
CA VAL A 387 -0.12 25.61 -13.30
C VAL A 387 -0.17 24.27 -14.02
N ALA A 388 -0.32 23.18 -13.27
CA ALA A 388 -0.64 21.87 -13.80
C ALA A 388 -2.16 21.67 -13.76
N THR A 389 -2.78 21.34 -14.88
CA THR A 389 -4.21 21.00 -14.97
C THR A 389 -4.36 19.54 -15.33
N PHE A 390 -5.34 18.88 -14.72
CA PHE A 390 -5.60 17.46 -14.87
C PHE A 390 -7.03 17.24 -15.36
N ASP A 391 -7.20 16.51 -16.45
CA ASP A 391 -8.50 16.11 -16.98
C ASP A 391 -8.74 14.64 -16.71
N TYR A 392 -9.99 14.26 -16.47
CA TYR A 392 -10.39 12.89 -16.17
C TYR A 392 -11.51 12.43 -17.10
N ASP A 393 -11.54 11.14 -17.43
CA ASP A 393 -12.67 10.52 -18.13
C ASP A 393 -13.84 10.21 -17.17
N GLN A 394 -14.89 9.55 -17.67
CA GLN A 394 -16.08 9.23 -16.87
C GLN A 394 -15.83 8.11 -15.84
N ALA A 395 -14.76 7.33 -15.96
CA ALA A 395 -14.33 6.38 -14.94
C ALA A 395 -13.32 7.03 -13.96
N ASP A 396 -13.22 8.36 -13.95
CA ASP A 396 -12.18 9.19 -13.34
C ASP A 396 -10.74 8.73 -13.54
N GLN A 397 -10.44 8.16 -14.70
CA GLN A 397 -9.06 7.86 -15.06
C GLN A 397 -8.44 9.12 -15.65
N LEU A 398 -7.19 9.43 -15.27
CA LEU A 398 -6.50 10.65 -15.71
C LEU A 398 -6.37 10.65 -17.25
N ALA A 399 -7.12 11.50 -17.93
CA ALA A 399 -7.14 11.64 -19.38
C ALA A 399 -6.06 12.59 -19.90
N SER A 400 -5.68 13.61 -19.13
CA SER A 400 -4.60 14.53 -19.51
C SER A 400 -3.94 15.17 -18.31
N VAL A 401 -2.66 15.53 -18.45
CA VAL A 401 -1.97 16.47 -17.56
C VAL A 401 -1.27 17.53 -18.43
N THR A 402 -1.43 18.80 -18.07
CA THR A 402 -0.80 19.91 -18.79
C THR A 402 -0.22 20.92 -17.81
N ASP A 403 1.10 21.13 -17.88
CA ASP A 403 1.79 22.21 -17.17
C ASP A 403 1.96 23.41 -18.09
N ALA A 404 1.47 24.57 -17.67
CA ALA A 404 1.57 25.82 -18.43
C ALA A 404 1.98 26.98 -17.55
N LYS A 405 2.71 27.93 -18.14
CA LYS A 405 2.97 29.24 -17.53
C LYS A 405 2.27 30.32 -18.35
N GLY A 406 1.17 30.85 -17.80
CA GLY A 406 0.27 31.71 -18.58
C GLY A 406 -0.29 30.95 -19.79
N GLN A 407 -0.06 31.44 -21.00
CA GLN A 407 -0.51 30.78 -22.23
C GLN A 407 0.54 29.84 -22.85
N THR A 408 1.71 29.69 -22.23
CA THR A 408 2.79 28.83 -22.75
C THR A 408 2.73 27.46 -22.09
N THR A 409 2.31 26.44 -22.84
CA THR A 409 2.46 25.04 -22.43
C THR A 409 3.94 24.68 -22.33
N LEU A 410 4.32 24.10 -21.20
CA LEU A 410 5.67 23.62 -20.91
C LEU A 410 5.76 22.09 -21.04
N LEU A 411 4.73 21.38 -20.58
CA LEU A 411 4.62 19.93 -20.61
C LEU A 411 3.16 19.54 -20.83
N THR A 412 2.90 18.49 -21.60
CA THR A 412 1.55 17.94 -21.77
C THR A 412 1.58 16.46 -22.10
N PHE A 413 0.72 15.70 -21.45
CA PHE A 413 0.45 14.30 -21.73
C PHE A 413 -1.05 14.10 -21.92
N SER A 414 -1.44 13.35 -22.95
CA SER A 414 -2.82 12.92 -23.16
C SER A 414 -2.87 11.40 -23.23
N TYR A 415 -3.82 10.82 -22.52
CA TYR A 415 -3.90 9.37 -22.34
C TYR A 415 -5.10 8.80 -23.07
N THR A 416 -4.87 7.75 -23.86
CA THR A 416 -5.94 6.87 -24.33
C THR A 416 -5.78 5.50 -23.71
N ARG A 417 -6.90 4.80 -23.50
CA ARG A 417 -6.94 3.53 -22.79
C ARG A 417 -7.72 2.46 -23.55
N ASN A 418 -7.39 1.21 -23.28
CA ASN A 418 -8.24 0.07 -23.66
C ASN A 418 -9.40 -0.09 -22.67
N ASN A 419 -10.26 -1.09 -22.90
CA ASN A 419 -11.42 -1.35 -22.05
C ASN A 419 -11.06 -1.82 -20.63
N ASP A 420 -9.83 -2.32 -20.40
CA ASP A 420 -9.34 -2.68 -19.07
C ASP A 420 -8.68 -1.49 -18.34
N GLY A 421 -8.76 -0.28 -18.91
CA GLY A 421 -8.18 0.93 -18.35
C GLY A 421 -6.65 1.02 -18.46
N LEU A 422 -6.01 0.22 -19.34
CA LEU A 422 -4.57 0.31 -19.60
C LEU A 422 -4.27 1.36 -20.65
N ILE A 423 -3.23 2.16 -20.45
CA ILE A 423 -2.84 3.21 -21.39
C ILE A 423 -2.28 2.64 -22.68
N THR A 424 -3.01 2.81 -23.77
CA THR A 424 -2.58 2.44 -25.12
C THR A 424 -1.83 3.59 -25.81
N SER A 425 -1.96 4.83 -25.33
CA SER A 425 -1.09 5.93 -25.76
C SER A 425 -0.88 7.02 -24.70
N GLU A 426 0.34 7.53 -24.62
CA GLU A 426 0.72 8.81 -24.00
C GLU A 426 1.11 9.80 -25.12
N SER A 427 0.22 10.73 -25.43
CA SER A 427 0.36 11.67 -26.56
C SER A 427 0.63 10.92 -27.88
N SER A 428 1.83 11.04 -28.46
CA SER A 428 2.21 10.31 -29.68
C SER A 428 2.85 8.95 -29.42
N ARG A 429 3.18 8.62 -28.16
CA ARG A 429 3.78 7.35 -27.76
C ARG A 429 2.67 6.33 -27.57
N THR A 430 2.71 5.21 -28.28
CA THR A 430 1.78 4.09 -28.13
C THR A 430 2.40 2.92 -27.35
N PHE A 431 1.53 2.18 -26.67
CA PHE A 431 1.85 0.95 -25.94
C PHE A 431 0.93 -0.20 -26.38
N GLY A 432 1.45 -1.42 -26.32
CA GLY A 432 0.68 -2.65 -26.54
C GLY A 432 0.70 -3.54 -25.30
N TYR A 433 -0.31 -4.41 -25.18
CA TYR A 433 -0.43 -5.37 -24.08
C TYR A 433 -0.82 -6.75 -24.59
N ASP A 434 -0.46 -7.80 -23.86
CA ASP A 434 -1.00 -9.14 -24.09
C ASP A 434 -2.30 -9.38 -23.32
N GLY A 435 -2.90 -10.57 -23.47
CA GLY A 435 -4.13 -10.94 -22.77
C GLY A 435 -3.98 -11.18 -21.25
N LEU A 436 -2.77 -11.01 -20.70
CA LEU A 436 -2.50 -10.96 -19.26
C LEU A 436 -2.25 -9.54 -18.76
N ASN A 437 -2.45 -8.54 -19.63
CA ASN A 437 -2.23 -7.12 -19.36
C ASN A 437 -0.76 -6.75 -19.09
N ARG A 438 0.18 -7.54 -19.61
CA ARG A 438 1.62 -7.24 -19.57
C ARG A 438 2.03 -6.41 -20.77
N LEU A 439 2.95 -5.46 -20.59
CA LEU A 439 3.40 -4.56 -21.64
C LEU A 439 4.13 -5.33 -22.75
N THR A 440 3.68 -5.25 -24.00
CA THR A 440 4.30 -5.95 -25.15
C THR A 440 5.00 -5.02 -26.13
N SER A 441 4.74 -3.71 -26.08
CA SER A 441 5.47 -2.74 -26.91
C SER A 441 5.48 -1.33 -26.34
N ASP A 442 6.54 -0.59 -26.66
CA ASP A 442 6.70 0.84 -26.40
C ASP A 442 7.31 1.53 -27.62
N SER A 443 6.51 2.37 -28.28
CA SER A 443 6.93 3.08 -29.49
C SER A 443 8.06 4.10 -29.28
N LEU A 444 8.22 4.66 -28.06
CA LEU A 444 9.28 5.62 -27.77
C LEU A 444 10.65 4.94 -27.84
N ALA A 445 10.77 3.79 -27.17
CA ALA A 445 11.96 2.96 -27.22
C ALA A 445 12.07 2.15 -28.53
N SER A 446 11.03 2.16 -29.38
CA SER A 446 10.83 1.20 -30.48
C SER A 446 11.02 -0.24 -29.98
N ALA A 447 10.54 -0.53 -28.77
CA ALA A 447 10.77 -1.76 -28.06
C ALA A 447 9.57 -2.71 -28.17
N SER A 448 9.84 -4.01 -28.25
CA SER A 448 8.89 -5.10 -28.03
C SER A 448 9.36 -5.99 -26.89
N TYR A 449 8.41 -6.48 -26.10
CA TYR A 449 8.64 -7.27 -24.90
C TYR A 449 7.94 -8.62 -25.06
N THR A 450 8.68 -9.71 -24.84
CA THR A 450 8.16 -11.09 -24.95
C THR A 450 8.30 -11.77 -23.61
N TYR A 451 7.22 -12.42 -23.18
CA TYR A 451 7.18 -13.18 -21.93
C TYR A 451 6.93 -14.66 -22.19
N ASP A 452 7.32 -15.48 -21.23
CA ASP A 452 6.97 -16.89 -21.23
C ASP A 452 5.71 -17.20 -20.38
N GLN A 453 5.47 -18.50 -20.14
CA GLN A 453 4.34 -18.97 -19.34
C GLN A 453 4.61 -18.90 -17.83
N ALA A 454 5.85 -18.67 -17.38
CA ALA A 454 6.17 -18.41 -15.98
C ALA A 454 5.96 -16.94 -15.56
N ASP A 455 5.45 -16.10 -16.47
CA ASP A 455 5.35 -14.65 -16.33
C ASP A 455 6.73 -13.94 -16.38
N GLU A 456 7.77 -14.55 -16.95
CA GLU A 456 9.09 -13.95 -17.04
C GLU A 456 9.30 -13.18 -18.36
N LEU A 457 9.94 -12.01 -18.30
CA LEU A 457 10.34 -11.23 -19.49
C LEU A 457 11.59 -11.84 -20.14
N ILE A 458 11.41 -12.66 -21.16
CA ILE A 458 12.51 -13.43 -21.78
C ILE A 458 13.21 -12.69 -22.93
N GLU A 459 12.59 -11.66 -23.51
CA GLU A 459 13.18 -10.92 -24.63
C GLU A 459 12.70 -9.47 -24.69
N VAL A 460 13.65 -8.55 -24.92
CA VAL A 460 13.41 -7.17 -25.30
C VAL A 460 14.11 -6.90 -26.63
N THR A 461 13.34 -6.53 -27.67
CA THR A 461 13.89 -6.14 -28.97
C THR A 461 13.62 -4.67 -29.22
N ASN A 462 14.67 -3.88 -29.53
CA ASN A 462 14.53 -2.47 -29.85
C ASN A 462 15.42 -2.07 -31.05
N SER A 463 15.50 -0.78 -31.36
CA SER A 463 16.29 -0.25 -32.49
C SER A 463 17.80 -0.54 -32.41
N THR A 464 18.33 -0.85 -31.22
CA THR A 464 19.74 -1.19 -30.98
C THR A 464 20.02 -2.70 -31.09
N GLY A 465 18.97 -3.53 -31.10
CA GLY A 465 19.06 -4.98 -31.23
C GLY A 465 18.14 -5.73 -30.26
N THR A 466 18.37 -7.04 -30.16
CA THR A 466 17.64 -7.93 -29.26
C THR A 466 18.48 -8.23 -28.02
N ASN A 467 17.85 -8.15 -26.85
CA ASN A 467 18.36 -8.60 -25.57
C ASN A 467 17.50 -9.78 -25.09
N THR A 468 18.10 -10.96 -24.90
CA THR A 468 17.39 -12.14 -24.38
C THR A 468 17.82 -12.43 -22.94
N PHE A 469 16.88 -12.75 -22.07
CA PHE A 469 17.10 -13.03 -20.66
C PHE A 469 17.04 -14.54 -20.38
N GLY A 470 17.93 -15.02 -19.53
CA GLY A 470 17.91 -16.39 -19.01
C GLY A 470 17.56 -16.38 -17.53
N TYR A 471 16.68 -17.27 -17.11
CA TYR A 471 16.20 -17.40 -15.74
C TYR A 471 16.56 -18.75 -15.13
N ASP A 472 16.63 -18.78 -13.81
CA ASP A 472 16.62 -20.04 -13.05
C ASP A 472 15.24 -20.34 -12.46
N LYS A 473 15.13 -21.43 -11.67
CA LYS A 473 13.85 -21.86 -11.10
C LYS A 473 13.34 -20.99 -9.94
N ALA A 474 14.14 -20.06 -9.42
CA ALA A 474 13.71 -19.05 -8.46
C ALA A 474 13.29 -17.75 -9.16
N ASN A 475 13.22 -17.74 -10.50
CA ASN A 475 12.95 -16.57 -11.34
C ASN A 475 14.05 -15.49 -11.28
N GLU A 476 15.27 -15.88 -10.92
CA GLU A 476 16.43 -15.00 -10.92
C GLU A 476 16.95 -14.83 -12.35
N VAL A 477 17.10 -13.58 -12.83
CA VAL A 477 17.77 -13.33 -14.12
C VAL A 477 19.24 -13.70 -14.00
N THR A 478 19.67 -14.78 -14.62
CA THR A 478 21.07 -15.27 -14.56
C THR A 478 21.94 -14.72 -15.70
N SER A 479 21.33 -14.31 -16.81
CA SER A 479 22.04 -13.71 -17.93
C SER A 479 21.15 -12.81 -18.78
N SER A 480 21.76 -11.83 -19.44
CA SER A 480 21.14 -11.03 -20.51
C SER A 480 22.12 -10.96 -21.68
N THR A 481 21.68 -11.37 -22.87
CA THR A 481 22.52 -11.52 -24.05
C THR A 481 22.14 -10.53 -25.13
N THR A 482 23.09 -9.69 -25.53
CA THR A 482 22.94 -8.75 -26.65
C THR A 482 23.92 -9.10 -27.79
N SER A 483 23.85 -8.37 -28.90
CA SER A 483 24.82 -8.47 -30.00
C SER A 483 26.26 -8.14 -29.58
N THR A 484 26.43 -7.43 -28.45
CA THR A 484 27.75 -7.01 -27.93
C THR A 484 28.38 -8.02 -26.97
N GLY A 485 27.61 -9.02 -26.52
CA GLY A 485 28.06 -10.07 -25.60
C GLY A 485 27.03 -10.40 -24.53
N ILE A 486 27.45 -11.20 -23.57
CA ILE A 486 26.63 -11.70 -22.45
C ILE A 486 26.99 -10.93 -21.19
N THR A 487 25.98 -10.40 -20.50
CA THR A 487 26.08 -10.00 -19.10
C THR A 487 25.57 -11.15 -18.24
N THR A 488 26.30 -11.50 -17.18
CA THR A 488 25.87 -12.54 -16.22
C THR A 488 25.60 -11.93 -14.85
N TYR A 489 24.64 -12.50 -14.14
CA TYR A 489 24.24 -12.05 -12.81
C TYR A 489 24.39 -13.21 -11.82
N ALA A 490 24.96 -12.94 -10.65
CA ALA A 490 25.13 -13.92 -9.58
C ALA A 490 24.27 -13.56 -8.37
N TYR A 491 23.80 -14.56 -7.63
CA TYR A 491 22.90 -14.41 -6.49
C TYR A 491 23.42 -15.12 -5.24
N ASP A 492 23.07 -14.62 -4.06
CA ASP A 492 23.27 -15.34 -2.80
C ASP A 492 22.12 -16.35 -2.55
N SER A 493 22.24 -17.15 -1.50
CA SER A 493 21.22 -18.15 -1.16
C SER A 493 19.87 -17.59 -0.69
N GLN A 494 19.74 -16.27 -0.52
CA GLN A 494 18.46 -15.61 -0.23
C GLN A 494 17.80 -15.03 -1.48
N GLY A 495 18.45 -15.15 -2.64
CA GLY A 495 18.00 -14.53 -3.88
C GLY A 495 18.31 -13.04 -3.95
N ASN A 496 19.43 -12.59 -3.37
CA ASN A 496 19.95 -11.25 -3.62
C ASN A 496 21.01 -11.28 -4.70
N ARG A 497 20.88 -10.43 -5.72
CA ARG A 497 21.91 -10.26 -6.75
C ARG A 497 23.18 -9.71 -6.12
N THR A 498 24.27 -10.46 -6.16
CA THR A 498 25.59 -10.14 -5.58
C THR A 498 26.59 -9.62 -6.60
N GLU A 499 26.42 -9.93 -7.88
CA GLU A 499 27.32 -9.46 -8.94
C GLU A 499 26.57 -9.29 -10.26
N THR A 500 26.95 -8.25 -11.03
CA THR A 500 26.64 -8.08 -12.45
C THR A 500 27.96 -8.00 -13.21
N THR A 501 28.24 -8.97 -14.07
CA THR A 501 29.46 -9.00 -14.90
C THR A 501 29.11 -8.68 -16.35
N PRO A 502 29.40 -7.47 -16.84
CA PRO A 502 29.14 -7.10 -18.23
C PRO A 502 30.12 -7.77 -19.21
N PRO A 503 29.81 -7.83 -20.52
CA PRO A 503 30.70 -8.40 -21.52
C PRO A 503 32.02 -7.63 -21.68
N SER A 504 32.03 -6.36 -21.25
CA SER A 504 33.23 -5.53 -21.17
C SER A 504 33.08 -4.48 -20.06
N GLY A 505 34.20 -4.05 -19.46
CA GLY A 505 34.19 -3.10 -18.34
C GLY A 505 34.35 -3.80 -16.99
N SER A 506 34.13 -3.05 -15.91
CA SER A 506 34.24 -3.57 -14.54
C SER A 506 32.91 -4.19 -14.08
N PRO A 507 32.94 -5.37 -13.44
CA PRO A 507 31.77 -5.90 -12.75
C PRO A 507 31.25 -4.94 -11.69
N ALA A 508 29.94 -4.95 -11.48
CA ALA A 508 29.31 -4.35 -10.32
C ALA A 508 29.10 -5.43 -9.25
N ALA A 509 29.50 -5.14 -8.01
CA ALA A 509 29.31 -6.02 -6.86
C ALA A 509 28.35 -5.39 -5.86
N TYR A 510 27.52 -6.23 -5.23
CA TYR A 510 26.50 -5.85 -4.27
C TYR A 510 26.67 -6.69 -3.00
N ALA A 511 26.61 -6.05 -1.83
CA ALA A 511 26.68 -6.74 -0.54
C ALA A 511 25.40 -6.51 0.27
N TYR A 512 24.94 -7.54 0.99
CA TYR A 512 23.72 -7.50 1.79
C TYR A 512 24.00 -7.90 3.24
N ASP A 513 23.20 -7.38 4.15
CA ASP A 513 23.18 -7.84 5.53
C ASP A 513 22.16 -8.99 5.75
N GLN A 514 22.14 -9.60 6.93
CA GLN A 514 21.19 -10.68 7.25
C GLN A 514 19.74 -10.20 7.34
N ALA A 515 19.51 -8.88 7.43
CA ALA A 515 18.17 -8.30 7.31
C ALA A 515 17.73 -8.14 5.85
N ASN A 516 18.51 -8.68 4.90
CA ASN A 516 18.26 -8.66 3.46
C ASN A 516 18.33 -7.26 2.83
N ARG A 517 19.16 -6.37 3.37
CA ARG A 517 19.31 -4.98 2.89
C ARG A 517 20.62 -4.78 2.16
N LEU A 518 20.60 -4.09 1.00
CA LEU A 518 21.80 -3.74 0.24
C LEU A 518 22.68 -2.78 1.06
N THR A 519 23.83 -3.22 1.54
CA THR A 519 24.76 -2.45 2.39
C THR A 519 25.95 -1.87 1.65
N ALA A 520 26.31 -2.41 0.48
CA ALA A 520 27.37 -1.85 -0.34
C ALA A 520 27.16 -2.11 -1.83
N PHE A 521 27.70 -1.21 -2.64
CA PHE A 521 27.80 -1.29 -4.09
C PHE A 521 29.23 -0.92 -4.50
N SER A 522 29.78 -1.58 -5.52
CA SER A 522 31.04 -1.13 -6.14
C SER A 522 31.10 -1.49 -7.61
N GLN A 523 31.54 -0.57 -8.46
CA GLN A 523 31.82 -0.81 -9.87
C GLN A 523 33.02 0.02 -10.32
N GLY A 524 34.09 -0.66 -10.75
CA GLY A 524 35.34 0.02 -11.12
C GLY A 524 35.91 0.82 -9.95
N THR A 525 35.95 2.15 -10.07
CA THR A 525 36.40 3.06 -9.00
C THR A 525 35.27 3.62 -8.15
N THR A 526 34.01 3.41 -8.54
CA THR A 526 32.85 3.90 -7.80
C THR A 526 32.54 2.93 -6.68
N THR A 527 32.45 3.42 -5.45
CA THR A 527 32.01 2.65 -4.29
C THR A 527 30.89 3.39 -3.57
N ALA A 528 29.94 2.62 -3.05
CA ALA A 528 28.92 3.13 -2.15
C ALA A 528 28.69 2.18 -0.97
N SER A 529 28.34 2.74 0.19
CA SER A 529 27.85 1.97 1.34
C SER A 529 26.63 2.63 1.95
N PHE A 530 25.75 1.82 2.54
CA PHE A 530 24.43 2.22 3.00
C PHE A 530 24.20 1.76 4.44
N ALA A 531 23.63 2.62 5.27
CA ALA A 531 23.24 2.28 6.64
C ALA A 531 21.74 2.47 6.84
N TYR A 532 21.12 1.52 7.55
CA TYR A 532 19.68 1.44 7.73
C TYR A 532 19.31 1.37 9.20
N ASN A 533 18.21 2.02 9.57
CA ASN A 533 17.66 1.88 10.92
C ASN A 533 16.99 0.50 11.09
N GLY A 534 16.49 0.21 12.29
CA GLY A 534 15.85 -1.07 12.59
C GLY A 534 14.56 -1.37 11.81
N ASP A 535 13.94 -0.35 11.21
CA ASP A 535 12.75 -0.47 10.35
C ASP A 535 13.11 -0.62 8.86
N GLY A 536 14.41 -0.68 8.52
CA GLY A 536 14.87 -0.84 7.15
C GLY A 536 14.91 0.46 6.33
N LEU A 537 14.68 1.62 6.93
CA LEU A 537 14.84 2.90 6.24
C LEU A 537 16.31 3.29 6.16
N ARG A 538 16.76 3.66 4.96
CA ARG A 538 18.14 4.11 4.72
C ARG A 538 18.38 5.45 5.40
N MET A 539 19.24 5.47 6.41
CA MET A 539 19.55 6.67 7.19
C MET A 539 20.75 7.44 6.64
N SER A 540 21.68 6.75 5.98
CA SER A 540 22.82 7.39 5.35
C SER A 540 23.38 6.55 4.20
N LYS A 541 24.06 7.21 3.29
CA LYS A 541 24.97 6.59 2.33
C LYS A 541 26.33 7.28 2.31
N MET A 542 27.34 6.58 1.80
CA MET A 542 28.66 7.11 1.52
C MET A 542 29.00 6.74 0.08
N VAL A 543 29.26 7.71 -0.79
CA VAL A 543 29.67 7.46 -2.19
C VAL A 543 31.07 8.02 -2.41
N ASN A 544 32.04 7.17 -2.78
CA ASN A 544 33.46 7.55 -2.91
C ASN A 544 33.94 8.40 -1.70
N ASP A 545 33.70 7.90 -0.49
CA ASP A 545 33.99 8.55 0.80
C ASP A 545 33.23 9.86 1.10
N THR A 546 32.22 10.22 0.31
CA THR A 546 31.37 11.40 0.54
C THR A 546 30.09 10.99 1.27
N PRO A 547 29.86 11.45 2.52
CA PRO A 547 28.68 11.09 3.30
C PRO A 547 27.44 11.88 2.86
N GLU A 548 26.30 11.20 2.92
CA GLU A 548 24.98 11.75 2.69
C GLU A 548 23.99 11.17 3.71
N GLY A 549 23.36 12.04 4.50
CA GLY A 549 22.35 11.64 5.49
C GLY A 549 20.94 11.84 4.96
N PHE A 550 20.04 10.93 5.29
CA PHE A 550 18.63 10.97 4.89
C PHE A 550 17.75 11.41 6.05
N ALA A 551 16.74 12.23 5.75
CA ALA A 551 15.67 12.59 6.66
C ALA A 551 14.37 11.97 6.16
N TRP A 552 13.62 11.34 7.06
CA TRP A 552 12.34 10.69 6.75
C TRP A 552 11.16 11.36 7.43
N ASP A 553 10.06 11.54 6.71
CA ASP A 553 8.72 11.69 7.29
C ASP A 553 8.10 10.30 7.44
N VAL A 554 7.67 9.97 8.65
CA VAL A 554 7.08 8.67 9.02
C VAL A 554 5.70 8.82 9.66
N ALA A 555 5.08 10.00 9.57
CA ALA A 555 3.82 10.28 10.25
C ALA A 555 2.58 9.77 9.52
N GLU A 556 2.64 9.63 8.19
CA GLU A 556 1.51 9.23 7.35
C GLU A 556 1.88 7.98 6.55
N GLY A 557 1.43 6.81 7.00
CA GLY A 557 1.51 5.54 6.27
C GLY A 557 2.89 5.23 5.71
N MET A 558 3.09 5.50 4.41
CA MET A 558 4.34 5.27 3.71
C MET A 558 5.42 6.29 4.11
N PRO A 559 6.60 5.86 4.57
CA PRO A 559 7.72 6.77 4.83
C PRO A 559 8.15 7.55 3.59
N LEU A 560 8.38 8.85 3.70
CA LEU A 560 8.81 9.71 2.60
C LEU A 560 10.20 10.30 2.88
N VAL A 561 11.09 10.27 1.89
CA VAL A 561 12.35 11.00 1.97
C VAL A 561 12.05 12.49 1.89
N ILE A 562 12.38 13.23 2.95
CA ILE A 562 12.17 14.69 3.03
C ILE A 562 13.48 15.47 3.00
N GLY A 563 14.62 14.78 2.98
CA GLY A 563 15.91 15.42 2.71
C GLY A 563 17.04 14.42 2.55
N ASP A 564 18.04 14.82 1.76
CA ASP A 564 19.31 14.15 1.52
C ASP A 564 20.38 15.22 1.26
N GLY A 565 21.65 14.98 1.55
CA GLY A 565 22.77 15.81 1.05
C GLY A 565 22.72 17.33 1.32
N GLY A 566 21.84 17.82 2.23
CA GLY A 566 21.56 19.25 2.43
C GLY A 566 20.41 19.84 1.60
N THR A 567 19.81 19.05 0.72
CA THR A 567 18.56 19.30 0.00
C THR A 567 17.37 18.80 0.81
N PHE A 568 16.26 19.55 0.78
CA PHE A 568 15.00 19.13 1.38
C PHE A 568 13.92 19.02 0.32
N TYR A 569 13.08 17.98 0.42
CA TYR A 569 11.98 17.71 -0.50
C TYR A 569 10.66 18.05 0.16
N VAL A 570 9.76 18.66 -0.60
CA VAL A 570 8.38 18.94 -0.17
C VAL A 570 7.46 18.06 -0.99
N THR A 571 6.59 17.31 -0.31
CA THR A 571 5.64 16.38 -0.93
C THR A 571 4.20 16.90 -0.87
N GLY A 572 3.41 16.49 -1.85
CA GLY A 572 2.03 16.91 -2.07
C GLY A 572 1.00 15.86 -1.70
N ALA A 573 -0.09 15.84 -2.46
CA ALA A 573 -1.05 14.75 -2.39
C ALA A 573 -0.35 13.42 -2.77
N ASN A 574 -0.78 12.31 -2.14
CA ASN A 574 -0.30 10.96 -2.40
C ASN A 574 1.23 10.75 -2.22
N GLY A 575 1.91 11.68 -1.53
CA GLY A 575 3.36 11.59 -1.29
C GLY A 575 4.23 11.94 -2.48
N LEU A 576 3.66 12.46 -3.58
CA LEU A 576 4.42 12.87 -4.76
C LEU A 576 5.29 14.10 -4.49
N PRO A 577 6.48 14.21 -5.11
CA PRO A 577 7.35 15.37 -4.96
C PRO A 577 6.74 16.61 -5.60
N LEU A 578 6.76 17.73 -4.89
CA LEU A 578 6.36 19.06 -5.40
C LEU A 578 7.56 19.98 -5.57
N GLU A 579 8.48 19.97 -4.59
CA GLU A 579 9.59 20.90 -4.54
C GLU A 579 10.86 20.22 -4.05
N GLN A 580 12.01 20.64 -4.58
CA GLN A 580 13.32 20.43 -3.96
C GLN A 580 13.93 21.78 -3.60
N VAL A 581 14.48 21.87 -2.39
CA VAL A 581 15.00 23.12 -1.83
C VAL A 581 16.42 22.90 -1.31
N ALA A 582 17.40 23.50 -1.99
CA ALA A 582 18.80 23.50 -1.60
C ALA A 582 19.24 24.92 -1.24
N GLY A 583 19.50 25.18 0.04
CA GLY A 583 19.77 26.53 0.53
C GLY A 583 18.56 27.46 0.34
N SER A 584 18.68 28.42 -0.59
CA SER A 584 17.58 29.33 -1.00
C SER A 584 17.05 29.03 -2.40
N THR A 585 17.64 28.08 -3.12
CA THR A 585 17.20 27.67 -4.45
C THR A 585 16.05 26.67 -4.29
N VAL A 586 14.97 26.90 -5.03
CA VAL A 586 13.83 25.99 -5.13
C VAL A 586 13.60 25.62 -6.58
N LEU A 587 13.34 24.33 -6.81
CA LEU A 587 12.87 23.79 -8.08
C LEU A 587 11.57 23.04 -7.84
N TYR A 588 10.70 23.05 -8.85
CA TYR A 588 9.37 22.47 -8.80
C TYR A 588 9.30 21.25 -9.72
N TYR A 589 8.72 20.18 -9.20
CA TYR A 589 8.56 18.90 -9.89
C TYR A 589 7.29 18.92 -10.73
N HIS A 590 7.40 18.41 -11.96
CA HIS A 590 6.28 18.22 -12.88
C HIS A 590 6.38 16.82 -13.47
N GLY A 591 5.28 16.07 -13.46
CA GLY A 591 5.29 14.66 -13.75
C GLY A 591 4.19 14.18 -14.66
N ASP A 592 4.30 12.92 -15.07
CA ASP A 592 3.25 12.20 -15.77
C ASP A 592 2.27 11.54 -14.79
N GLN A 593 1.34 10.75 -15.32
CA GLN A 593 0.33 10.07 -14.53
C GLN A 593 0.85 9.15 -13.42
N LEU A 594 2.11 8.69 -13.46
CA LEU A 594 2.70 7.85 -12.40
C LEU A 594 3.38 8.69 -11.31
N GLY A 595 3.45 10.00 -11.50
CA GLY A 595 4.31 10.87 -10.70
C GLY A 595 5.78 10.78 -11.09
N THR A 596 6.11 10.19 -12.25
CA THR A 596 7.48 10.23 -12.79
C THR A 596 7.86 11.67 -13.09
N THR A 597 9.01 12.12 -12.59
CA THR A 597 9.50 13.48 -12.84
C THR A 597 9.89 13.66 -14.30
N ARG A 598 9.10 14.39 -15.09
CA ARG A 598 9.37 14.65 -16.52
C ARG A 598 9.99 16.02 -16.75
N MET A 599 9.78 16.96 -15.85
CA MET A 599 10.31 18.32 -15.94
C MET A 599 10.55 18.93 -14.55
N LEU A 600 11.57 19.78 -14.47
CA LEU A 600 11.77 20.70 -13.35
C LEU A 600 11.65 22.13 -13.82
N THR A 601 10.98 22.98 -13.05
CA THR A 601 10.99 24.44 -13.27
C THR A 601 11.66 25.18 -12.11
N ASP A 602 12.28 26.32 -12.40
CA ASP A 602 12.93 27.15 -11.38
C ASP A 602 11.95 28.11 -10.68
N SER A 603 12.48 28.92 -9.75
CA SER A 603 11.70 29.95 -9.04
C SER A 603 11.03 31.00 -9.94
N LEU A 604 11.49 31.13 -11.20
CA LEU A 604 10.90 32.02 -12.19
C LEU A 604 9.97 31.27 -13.14
N GLY A 605 9.74 29.96 -12.97
CA GLY A 605 8.91 29.15 -13.86
C GLY A 605 9.55 28.88 -15.22
N ALA A 606 10.88 28.98 -15.33
CA ALA A 606 11.62 28.54 -16.50
C ALA A 606 12.01 27.06 -16.36
N ILE A 607 12.05 26.34 -17.48
CA ILE A 607 12.47 24.93 -17.51
C ILE A 607 13.95 24.84 -17.09
N ALA A 608 14.21 24.17 -15.97
CA ALA A 608 15.55 23.90 -15.46
C ALA A 608 16.10 22.55 -15.97
N ALA A 609 15.22 21.57 -16.12
CA ALA A 609 15.56 20.26 -16.68
C ALA A 609 14.33 19.52 -17.23
N THR A 610 14.56 18.60 -18.17
CA THR A 610 13.57 17.63 -18.67
C THR A 610 14.15 16.23 -18.73
N TYR A 611 13.31 15.23 -18.46
CA TYR A 611 13.70 13.82 -18.36
C TYR A 611 12.77 12.96 -19.21
N THR A 612 13.34 12.00 -19.92
CA THR A 612 12.58 11.00 -20.68
C THR A 612 12.98 9.61 -20.22
N TYR A 613 12.01 8.83 -19.80
CA TYR A 613 12.19 7.44 -19.38
C TYR A 613 11.57 6.49 -20.41
N ASP A 614 12.18 5.33 -20.60
CA ASP A 614 11.47 4.21 -21.23
C ASP A 614 10.35 3.70 -20.31
N ALA A 615 9.59 2.70 -20.76
CA ALA A 615 8.43 2.22 -20.01
C ALA A 615 8.80 1.58 -18.65
N TYR A 616 10.04 1.08 -18.50
CA TYR A 616 10.52 0.41 -17.28
C TYR A 616 11.38 1.33 -16.41
N GLY A 617 11.48 2.61 -16.73
CA GLY A 617 12.17 3.60 -15.90
C GLY A 617 13.64 3.83 -16.22
N ASN A 618 14.17 3.31 -17.34
CA ASN A 618 15.51 3.69 -17.79
C ASN A 618 15.50 5.12 -18.32
N LEU A 619 16.41 5.96 -17.82
CA LEU A 619 16.57 7.32 -18.31
C LEU A 619 17.19 7.32 -19.72
N SER A 620 16.36 7.54 -20.73
CA SER A 620 16.76 7.53 -22.14
C SER A 620 17.31 8.87 -22.62
N SER A 621 16.84 9.99 -22.04
CA SER A 621 17.41 11.31 -22.32
C SER A 621 17.18 12.29 -21.18
N PHE A 622 18.12 13.22 -21.06
CA PHE A 622 18.10 14.32 -20.11
C PHE A 622 18.58 15.59 -20.80
N ALA A 623 17.93 16.72 -20.52
CA ALA A 623 18.39 18.04 -20.91
C ALA A 623 18.28 19.00 -19.71
N GLY A 624 19.32 19.81 -19.48
CA GLY A 624 19.41 20.72 -18.34
C GLY A 624 20.74 20.61 -17.61
N SER A 625 20.86 21.31 -16.48
CA SER A 625 22.07 21.28 -15.63
C SER A 625 21.78 20.91 -14.18
N VAL A 626 20.53 20.59 -13.85
CA VAL A 626 20.10 20.21 -12.50
C VAL A 626 19.90 18.71 -12.44
N THR A 627 20.51 18.08 -11.43
CA THR A 627 20.26 16.69 -11.05
C THR A 627 19.20 16.62 -9.97
N GLN A 628 18.47 15.50 -9.93
CA GLN A 628 17.43 15.26 -8.95
C GLN A 628 17.30 13.74 -8.75
N PRO A 629 17.14 13.22 -7.52
CA PRO A 629 17.06 11.78 -7.29
C PRO A 629 15.63 11.23 -7.39
N LEU A 630 14.58 12.03 -7.18
CA LEU A 630 13.17 11.61 -7.24
C LEU A 630 12.66 11.51 -8.70
N GLY A 631 13.08 10.47 -9.40
CA GLY A 631 12.88 10.27 -10.84
C GLY A 631 11.63 9.48 -11.20
N PHE A 632 11.83 8.24 -11.65
CA PHE A 632 10.77 7.33 -12.10
C PHE A 632 9.76 7.05 -10.98
N ALA A 633 8.47 7.27 -11.27
CA ALA A 633 7.37 7.23 -10.29
C ALA A 633 7.64 8.01 -8.99
N GLY A 634 8.42 9.10 -9.07
CA GLY A 634 8.79 9.92 -7.92
C GLY A 634 9.74 9.24 -6.91
N GLN A 635 10.35 8.11 -7.29
CA GLN A 635 11.19 7.30 -6.41
C GLN A 635 12.66 7.70 -6.46
N TYR A 636 13.37 7.45 -5.36
CA TYR A 636 14.75 7.86 -5.19
C TYR A 636 15.69 6.97 -6.03
N THR A 637 16.41 7.56 -6.98
CA THR A 637 17.39 6.88 -7.84
C THR A 637 18.80 7.17 -7.35
N ASP A 638 19.58 6.12 -7.08
CA ASP A 638 20.99 6.25 -6.73
C ASP A 638 21.83 6.49 -7.98
N SER A 639 22.41 7.68 -8.09
CA SER A 639 23.24 8.08 -9.24
C SER A 639 24.48 7.20 -9.45
N GLU A 640 24.99 6.59 -8.39
CA GLU A 640 26.18 5.74 -8.41
C GLU A 640 25.96 4.37 -9.05
N SER A 641 24.73 3.87 -9.02
CA SER A 641 24.37 2.50 -9.45
C SER A 641 23.26 2.47 -10.51
N GLY A 642 22.46 3.53 -10.64
CA GLY A 642 21.25 3.55 -11.45
C GLY A 642 20.05 2.88 -10.81
N LEU A 643 20.21 2.28 -9.62
CA LEU A 643 19.14 1.57 -8.92
C LEU A 643 18.12 2.54 -8.32
N ILE A 644 16.85 2.14 -8.37
CA ILE A 644 15.74 2.87 -7.75
C ILE A 644 15.46 2.26 -6.37
N TYR A 645 15.65 3.06 -5.33
CA TYR A 645 15.41 2.69 -3.94
C TYR A 645 13.93 2.83 -3.58
N LEU A 646 13.31 1.70 -3.26
CA LEU A 646 11.88 1.60 -2.92
C LEU A 646 11.68 1.23 -1.45
N ARG A 647 12.57 1.70 -0.55
CA ARG A 647 12.57 1.41 0.90
C ARG A 647 12.95 -0.03 1.24
N VAL A 648 12.14 -1.01 0.86
CA VAL A 648 12.38 -2.43 1.18
C VAL A 648 13.32 -3.08 0.18
N ARG A 649 13.21 -2.72 -1.10
CA ARG A 649 14.02 -3.30 -2.18
C ARG A 649 14.60 -2.22 -3.09
N TYR A 650 15.52 -2.65 -3.94
CA TYR A 650 16.08 -1.87 -5.03
C TYR A 650 15.61 -2.46 -6.36
N TYR A 651 15.08 -1.60 -7.21
CA TYR A 651 14.66 -1.91 -8.56
C TYR A 651 15.76 -1.50 -9.54
N ASP A 652 16.11 -2.42 -10.44
CA ASP A 652 17.05 -2.21 -11.52
C ASP A 652 16.29 -2.08 -12.85
N PRO A 653 16.16 -0.85 -13.40
CA PRO A 653 15.46 -0.65 -14.65
C PRO A 653 16.16 -1.30 -15.86
N GLU A 654 17.48 -1.56 -15.80
CA GLU A 654 18.21 -2.17 -16.93
C GLU A 654 17.81 -3.63 -17.15
N THR A 655 17.54 -4.35 -16.05
CA THR A 655 17.04 -5.73 -16.07
C THR A 655 15.54 -5.84 -15.88
N THR A 656 14.85 -4.71 -15.74
CA THR A 656 13.41 -4.62 -15.43
C THR A 656 13.00 -5.43 -14.21
N GLN A 657 13.91 -5.62 -13.25
CA GLN A 657 13.71 -6.49 -12.10
C GLN A 657 14.19 -5.85 -10.80
N PHE A 658 13.59 -6.25 -9.69
CA PHE A 658 14.19 -6.07 -8.38
C PHE A 658 15.48 -6.90 -8.28
N ILE A 659 16.45 -6.40 -7.51
CA ILE A 659 17.72 -7.11 -7.30
C ILE A 659 17.68 -8.06 -6.09
N SER A 660 16.55 -8.12 -5.39
CA SER A 660 16.31 -9.00 -4.25
C SER A 660 14.90 -9.56 -4.33
N ARG A 661 14.74 -10.82 -3.90
CA ARG A 661 13.44 -11.49 -3.87
C ARG A 661 12.41 -10.68 -3.07
N ASP A 662 11.18 -10.60 -3.57
CA ASP A 662 10.07 -10.02 -2.82
C ASP A 662 9.81 -10.81 -1.54
N PRO A 663 9.91 -10.19 -0.34
CA PRO A 663 9.53 -10.87 0.88
C PRO A 663 8.01 -11.04 0.99
N ALA A 664 7.21 -10.32 0.18
CA ALA A 664 5.75 -10.28 0.20
C ALA A 664 5.00 -11.08 -0.86
N MET A 665 5.67 -11.61 -1.88
CA MET A 665 4.95 -12.27 -2.98
C MET A 665 4.51 -13.71 -2.66
N MET A 666 3.29 -14.01 -3.10
CA MET A 666 2.81 -15.38 -3.35
C MET A 666 3.62 -16.02 -4.48
N ALA A 667 3.98 -17.30 -4.37
CA ALA A 667 4.94 -17.93 -5.29
C ALA A 667 4.45 -18.17 -6.73
N PHE A 668 3.27 -17.66 -7.13
CA PHE A 668 2.79 -17.75 -8.51
C PHE A 668 3.24 -16.61 -9.41
N ARG A 669 3.78 -15.52 -8.83
CA ARG A 669 4.32 -14.40 -9.59
C ARG A 669 5.84 -14.39 -9.46
N PRO A 670 6.58 -14.04 -10.53
CA PRO A 670 8.01 -13.82 -10.44
C PRO A 670 8.31 -12.80 -9.33
N PRO A 671 9.00 -13.19 -8.24
CA PRO A 671 9.23 -12.33 -7.08
C PRO A 671 10.19 -11.17 -7.35
N TYR A 672 10.65 -11.01 -8.59
CA TYR A 672 11.53 -9.94 -9.03
C TYR A 672 10.86 -8.97 -10.01
N SER A 673 9.62 -9.23 -10.45
CA SER A 673 8.92 -8.38 -11.42
C SER A 673 8.57 -7.00 -10.82
N TYR A 674 8.75 -5.93 -11.61
CA TYR A 674 8.27 -4.60 -11.25
C TYR A 674 6.92 -4.32 -11.90
N GLY A 675 5.98 -3.76 -11.13
CA GLY A 675 4.67 -3.36 -11.66
C GLY A 675 3.85 -4.52 -12.24
N VAL A 676 4.16 -5.79 -11.92
CA VAL A 676 3.54 -6.98 -12.55
C VAL A 676 3.63 -6.92 -14.08
N ASP A 677 4.79 -6.48 -14.59
CA ASP A 677 5.09 -6.28 -16.02
C ASP A 677 4.16 -5.28 -16.73
N ASP A 678 3.53 -4.39 -15.96
CA ASP A 678 2.73 -3.26 -16.42
C ASP A 678 3.25 -1.94 -15.81
N PRO A 679 4.52 -1.57 -16.07
CA PRO A 679 5.17 -0.42 -15.44
C PRO A 679 4.61 0.93 -15.92
N VAL A 680 3.78 0.94 -16.98
CA VAL A 680 3.11 2.14 -17.51
C VAL A 680 1.91 2.51 -16.65
N ASN A 681 1.17 1.52 -16.14
CA ASN A 681 -0.04 1.77 -15.35
C ASN A 681 0.13 1.45 -13.86
N ARG A 682 1.26 0.84 -13.46
CA ARG A 682 1.53 0.39 -12.10
C ARG A 682 2.88 0.85 -11.59
N VAL A 683 2.94 1.03 -10.28
CA VAL A 683 4.09 1.48 -9.50
C VAL A 683 4.18 0.65 -8.24
N ASP A 684 5.40 0.32 -7.82
CA ASP A 684 5.65 -0.26 -6.50
C ASP A 684 6.23 0.80 -5.57
N TRP A 685 5.39 1.38 -4.73
CA TRP A 685 5.78 2.47 -3.83
C TRP A 685 6.67 2.02 -2.67
N THR A 686 6.58 0.74 -2.28
CA THR A 686 7.20 0.21 -1.06
C THR A 686 8.24 -0.87 -1.34
N GLY A 687 8.40 -1.25 -2.61
CA GLY A 687 9.20 -2.40 -3.00
C GLY A 687 8.59 -3.71 -2.50
N LEU A 688 7.26 -3.81 -2.36
CA LEU A 688 6.56 -5.02 -1.89
C LEU A 688 5.32 -5.35 -2.71
N GLN A 689 4.66 -4.34 -3.26
CA GLN A 689 3.39 -4.53 -3.95
C GLN A 689 3.22 -3.47 -5.02
N ALA A 690 2.97 -3.95 -6.24
CA ALA A 690 2.54 -3.10 -7.33
C ALA A 690 1.09 -2.62 -7.08
N SER A 691 0.92 -1.31 -7.11
CA SER A 691 -0.37 -0.64 -7.14
C SER A 691 -0.55 0.01 -8.52
N PRO A 692 -1.78 0.18 -9.03
CA PRO A 692 -2.06 1.20 -10.05
C PRO A 692 -1.39 2.53 -9.69
N GLY A 693 -1.11 3.37 -10.70
CA GLY A 693 -0.54 4.71 -10.53
C GLY A 693 -1.23 5.58 -9.45
N PRO A 694 -0.77 6.81 -9.18
CA PRO A 694 -1.23 7.72 -8.10
C PRO A 694 -2.72 8.14 -8.16
N GLN A 695 -3.54 7.44 -8.94
CA GLN A 695 -5.01 7.37 -8.90
C GLN A 695 -5.59 6.85 -7.57
N TYR A 696 -4.79 6.62 -6.53
CA TYR A 696 -5.29 6.40 -5.17
C TYR A 696 -5.31 7.72 -4.40
N PRO A 697 -6.45 8.45 -4.39
CA PRO A 697 -6.58 9.72 -3.70
C PRO A 697 -6.56 9.57 -2.15
N PRO A 698 -6.42 10.69 -1.42
CA PRO A 698 -6.67 10.80 0.02
C PRO A 698 -8.00 10.18 0.48
N ALA A 699 -8.96 10.01 -0.42
CA ALA A 699 -10.22 9.33 -0.17
C ALA A 699 -10.06 7.85 0.25
N PHE A 700 -8.92 7.19 0.01
CA PHE A 700 -8.66 5.84 0.52
C PHE A 700 -8.36 5.80 2.02
N ILE A 701 -7.49 6.69 2.51
CA ILE A 701 -7.23 6.84 3.95
C ILE A 701 -8.46 7.39 4.66
N ASP A 702 -9.18 8.32 4.03
CA ASP A 702 -10.43 8.81 4.58
C ASP A 702 -11.57 7.79 4.46
N ALA A 703 -11.61 6.90 3.47
CA ALA A 703 -12.61 5.82 3.39
C ALA A 703 -12.35 4.74 4.42
N LEU A 704 -11.09 4.38 4.68
CA LEU A 704 -10.73 3.49 5.77
C LEU A 704 -11.02 4.12 7.14
N ARG A 705 -10.80 5.43 7.30
CA ARG A 705 -11.25 6.18 8.50
C ARG A 705 -12.78 6.23 8.58
N ARG A 706 -13.49 6.51 7.48
CA ARG A 706 -14.96 6.56 7.40
C ARG A 706 -15.59 5.20 7.71
N ALA A 707 -15.10 4.11 7.10
CA ALA A 707 -15.58 2.75 7.32
C ALA A 707 -15.32 2.26 8.76
N ALA A 708 -14.13 2.55 9.32
CA ALA A 708 -13.83 2.25 10.72
C ALA A 708 -14.71 3.05 11.70
N ILE A 709 -15.16 4.24 11.31
CA ILE A 709 -16.08 5.09 12.10
C ILE A 709 -17.54 4.66 11.91
N GLU A 710 -17.96 4.26 10.70
CA GLU A 710 -19.32 3.83 10.37
C GLU A 710 -19.67 2.48 11.00
N GLU A 711 -18.77 1.49 10.97
CA GLU A 711 -18.97 0.23 11.71
C GLU A 711 -19.09 0.45 13.22
N SER A 712 -18.36 1.42 13.77
CA SER A 712 -18.45 1.78 15.19
C SER A 712 -19.79 2.42 15.57
N ALA A 713 -20.46 3.05 14.60
CA ALA A 713 -21.74 3.74 14.80
C ALA A 713 -22.96 2.85 14.52
N LYS A 714 -22.87 1.89 13.58
CA LYS A 714 -23.98 1.01 13.19
C LYS A 714 -24.26 -0.13 14.18
N TYR A 715 -23.26 -0.57 14.94
CA TYR A 715 -23.41 -1.66 15.90
C TYR A 715 -23.35 -1.23 17.37
N GLY A 716 -23.11 0.06 17.68
CA GLY A 716 -22.80 0.49 19.05
C GLY A 716 -21.54 -0.19 19.63
N VAL A 717 -20.72 -0.79 18.77
CA VAL A 717 -19.56 -1.61 19.13
C VAL A 717 -18.33 -0.73 19.20
N CYS A 718 -18.04 -0.23 20.40
CA CYS A 718 -16.67 -0.27 20.90
C CYS A 718 -16.48 -1.67 21.52
N THR A 719 -16.15 -2.67 20.68
CA THR A 719 -15.84 -4.08 21.01
C THR A 719 -16.76 -4.76 22.04
N GLN A 720 -17.81 -5.50 21.65
CA GLN A 720 -18.63 -6.38 22.54
C GLN A 720 -19.45 -7.44 21.74
N PRO A 721 -19.95 -8.57 22.33
CA PRO A 721 -19.26 -9.87 22.35
C PRO A 721 -20.05 -11.06 21.72
N ALA A 722 -19.30 -12.11 21.39
CA ALA A 722 -19.67 -13.54 21.30
C ALA A 722 -21.02 -13.95 20.67
N GLY A 723 -20.94 -14.55 19.47
CA GLY A 723 -21.98 -15.42 18.91
C GLY A 723 -22.58 -14.92 17.60
N VAL A 724 -21.75 -14.65 16.58
CA VAL A 724 -22.20 -14.46 15.20
C VAL A 724 -21.18 -15.14 14.27
N GLU A 725 -21.70 -15.83 13.27
CA GLU A 725 -20.95 -16.51 12.20
C GLU A 725 -20.04 -15.54 11.43
N PHE A 726 -18.98 -16.09 10.85
CA PHE A 726 -17.98 -15.36 10.07
C PHE A 726 -18.63 -14.63 8.89
N GLU A 727 -18.50 -13.31 8.86
CA GLU A 727 -18.54 -12.56 7.61
C GLU A 727 -17.24 -11.76 7.54
N GLY A 728 -16.26 -12.29 6.79
CA GLY A 728 -15.23 -11.41 6.23
C GLY A 728 -15.98 -10.38 5.39
N ARG A 729 -16.08 -9.14 5.87
CA ARG A 729 -16.72 -8.10 5.08
C ARG A 729 -15.71 -7.60 4.09
N TRP A 730 -15.99 -7.93 2.84
CA TRP A 730 -15.46 -7.23 1.70
C TRP A 730 -15.91 -5.78 1.81
N TYR A 731 -14.96 -4.90 2.13
CA TYR A 731 -15.18 -3.48 2.04
C TYR A 731 -14.95 -3.11 0.61
N THR A 732 -16.05 -2.82 -0.04
CA THR A 732 -15.98 -2.30 -1.39
C THR A 732 -15.74 -0.82 -1.29
N TYR A 733 -14.50 -0.38 -1.43
CA TYR A 733 -14.24 1.02 -1.71
C TYR A 733 -14.54 1.25 -3.17
N SER A 734 -15.59 2.01 -3.42
CA SER A 734 -15.94 2.38 -4.77
C SER A 734 -15.41 3.77 -5.03
N ASN A 735 -14.54 3.88 -6.03
CA ASN A 735 -14.43 5.11 -6.79
C ASN A 735 -15.20 4.91 -8.11
N SER A 736 -15.27 5.95 -8.89
CA SER A 736 -15.72 5.93 -10.28
C SER A 736 -14.97 4.93 -11.19
N MET A 737 -13.80 4.41 -10.80
CA MET A 737 -13.10 3.33 -11.54
C MET A 737 -13.65 1.93 -11.23
N GLY A 738 -14.62 1.81 -10.33
CA GLY A 738 -15.28 0.56 -9.97
C GLY A 738 -15.11 0.17 -8.51
N GLU A 739 -15.53 -1.05 -8.21
CA GLU A 739 -15.45 -1.66 -6.88
C GLU A 739 -14.03 -2.17 -6.62
N TRP A 740 -13.31 -1.51 -5.73
CA TRP A 740 -12.11 -2.04 -5.13
C TRP A 740 -12.52 -2.80 -3.90
N VAL A 741 -12.35 -4.11 -3.95
CA VAL A 741 -12.65 -4.94 -2.79
C VAL A 741 -11.42 -4.95 -1.91
N THR A 742 -11.49 -4.32 -0.74
CA THR A 742 -10.54 -4.55 0.34
C THR A 742 -11.20 -5.49 1.31
N ARG A 743 -10.66 -6.69 1.47
CA ARG A 743 -11.08 -7.55 2.56
C ARG A 743 -10.48 -7.00 3.84
N VAL A 744 -11.29 -6.42 4.71
CA VAL A 744 -10.83 -6.13 6.07
C VAL A 744 -11.32 -7.28 6.92
N ASP A 745 -10.43 -8.24 7.13
CA ASP A 745 -10.65 -9.23 8.15
C ASP A 745 -10.39 -8.59 9.50
N ILE A 746 -11.45 -8.23 10.22
CA ILE A 746 -11.33 -8.06 11.67
C ILE A 746 -11.18 -9.48 12.22
N LEU A 747 -9.94 -9.93 12.41
CA LEU A 747 -9.68 -11.19 13.09
C LEU A 747 -10.21 -11.09 14.52
N SER A 748 -11.37 -11.68 14.72
CA SER A 748 -11.82 -12.15 16.02
C SER A 748 -11.79 -13.65 16.02
N GLY A 749 -10.76 -14.22 16.65
CA GLY A 749 -10.70 -15.67 16.84
C GLY A 749 -11.93 -16.15 17.62
N GLY A 750 -12.69 -17.06 16.99
CA GLY A 750 -13.75 -17.84 17.63
C GLY A 750 -13.19 -19.05 18.40
N TYR A 751 -14.03 -19.57 19.29
CA TYR A 751 -13.76 -20.44 20.43
C TYR A 751 -13.32 -21.89 20.10
N PHE A 752 -12.20 -22.35 20.68
CA PHE A 752 -11.97 -23.79 20.94
C PHE A 752 -12.11 -24.12 22.43
N GLY A 753 -12.96 -25.10 22.71
CA GLY A 753 -13.54 -25.36 24.03
C GLY A 753 -12.55 -25.43 25.20
N GLY A 754 -12.76 -24.55 26.18
CA GLY A 754 -12.10 -24.62 27.49
C GLY A 754 -12.30 -23.40 28.40
N SER A 755 -13.54 -23.13 28.83
CA SER A 755 -13.97 -22.13 29.85
C SER A 755 -13.95 -20.63 29.48
N ALA A 756 -14.90 -19.88 30.05
CA ALA A 756 -15.60 -18.75 29.45
C ALA A 756 -15.07 -17.34 29.79
N ASP A 757 -13.78 -17.14 30.04
CA ASP A 757 -13.27 -15.91 30.69
C ASP A 757 -12.07 -15.23 30.00
N ASN A 758 -12.12 -14.91 28.69
CA ASN A 758 -11.30 -13.82 28.08
C ASN A 758 -11.55 -13.60 26.57
N PRO A 759 -12.25 -12.54 26.12
CA PRO A 759 -12.22 -12.12 24.72
C PRO A 759 -11.21 -10.97 24.51
N SER A 760 -10.07 -11.26 23.88
CA SER A 760 -9.10 -10.26 23.42
C SER A 760 -9.19 -10.10 21.90
N TRP A 761 -9.46 -8.87 21.43
CA TRP A 761 -9.57 -8.53 20.00
C TRP A 761 -8.28 -7.89 19.51
N VAL A 762 -7.65 -8.43 18.47
CA VAL A 762 -6.56 -7.80 17.73
C VAL A 762 -7.10 -7.47 16.34
N GLY A 763 -7.39 -6.21 16.06
CA GLY A 763 -7.70 -5.77 14.70
C GLY A 763 -6.40 -5.75 13.89
N VAL A 764 -6.19 -6.76 13.04
CA VAL A 764 -5.22 -6.71 11.96
C VAL A 764 -5.97 -6.23 10.74
N ILE A 765 -5.69 -5.01 10.26
CA ILE A 765 -6.24 -4.58 8.97
C ILE A 765 -5.37 -5.23 7.89
N TYR A 766 -5.91 -6.27 7.27
CA TYR A 766 -5.44 -6.72 5.97
C TYR A 766 -5.93 -5.71 4.93
N THR A 767 -5.05 -5.35 3.99
CA THR A 767 -5.44 -4.55 2.84
C THR A 767 -4.77 -5.17 1.63
N GLU A 768 -5.56 -5.91 0.86
CA GLU A 768 -5.18 -6.34 -0.47
C GLU A 768 -6.02 -5.55 -1.48
N TYR A 769 -5.37 -5.05 -2.53
CA TYR A 769 -6.01 -4.23 -3.56
C TYR A 769 -6.40 -5.12 -4.74
N PHE A 770 -7.70 -5.22 -5.03
CA PHE A 770 -8.19 -5.94 -6.22
C PHE A 770 -8.88 -4.98 -7.18
N ARG A 771 -8.49 -5.03 -8.46
CA ARG A 771 -9.39 -4.60 -9.54
C ARG A 771 -10.59 -5.57 -9.59
N PRO A 772 -11.73 -5.13 -10.16
CA PRO A 772 -12.72 -6.07 -10.67
C PRO A 772 -12.03 -7.10 -11.59
N GLY A 773 -11.93 -8.35 -11.14
CA GLY A 773 -11.41 -9.47 -11.94
C GLY A 773 -10.11 -10.13 -11.47
N GLN A 774 -9.50 -9.71 -10.36
CA GLN A 774 -8.59 -10.60 -9.63
C GLN A 774 -9.42 -11.49 -8.69
N VAL A 775 -9.34 -12.81 -8.86
CA VAL A 775 -10.00 -13.77 -7.97
C VAL A 775 -9.06 -14.12 -6.83
N ILE A 776 -9.54 -13.94 -5.59
CA ILE A 776 -9.19 -14.82 -4.49
C ILE A 776 -10.43 -15.69 -4.23
N ALA A 777 -10.23 -16.99 -4.08
CA ALA A 777 -11.29 -17.91 -3.70
C ALA A 777 -11.84 -17.51 -2.32
N GLU A 778 -13.16 -17.52 -2.15
CA GLU A 778 -13.75 -17.52 -0.81
C GLU A 778 -13.34 -18.83 -0.11
N PRO A 779 -12.78 -18.81 1.11
CA PRO A 779 -12.77 -20.00 1.94
C PRO A 779 -14.20 -20.16 2.49
N GLY A 780 -14.95 -21.07 1.89
CA GLY A 780 -16.18 -21.57 2.46
C GLY A 780 -15.85 -22.32 3.75
N ASN A 781 -16.38 -21.82 4.87
CA ASN A 781 -16.54 -22.50 6.17
C ASN A 781 -15.41 -23.42 6.67
N GLN A 782 -14.88 -23.00 7.83
CA GLN A 782 -14.00 -23.70 8.76
C GLN A 782 -12.51 -23.46 8.53
N GLU A 783 -11.95 -22.76 9.51
CA GLU A 783 -10.58 -22.89 10.00
C GLU A 783 -9.65 -23.76 9.17
N ASP A 784 -9.01 -23.17 8.17
CA ASP A 784 -7.71 -23.60 7.64
C ASP A 784 -7.37 -22.66 6.48
N ALA A 785 -6.54 -21.66 6.78
CA ALA A 785 -5.89 -20.83 5.78
C ALA A 785 -4.62 -20.26 6.43
N SER A 786 -3.49 -20.82 6.06
CA SER A 786 -2.16 -20.38 6.46
C SER A 786 -1.78 -19.12 5.68
N TRP A 787 -2.16 -17.96 6.22
CA TRP A 787 -1.76 -16.65 5.69
C TRP A 787 -0.27 -16.40 5.95
N ALA A 788 0.46 -15.97 4.93
CA ALA A 788 1.74 -15.29 5.14
C ALA A 788 1.44 -13.95 5.83
N VAL A 789 1.88 -13.81 7.08
CA VAL A 789 1.69 -12.61 7.91
C VAL A 789 2.47 -11.44 7.30
N PHE A 790 1.78 -10.54 6.60
CA PHE A 790 2.32 -9.23 6.22
C PHE A 790 1.83 -8.14 7.16
N LEU A 791 2.71 -7.76 8.08
CA LEU A 791 2.59 -6.50 8.80
C LEU A 791 2.86 -5.35 7.83
N ILE A 792 1.83 -4.68 7.35
CA ILE A 792 1.96 -3.28 6.98
C ILE A 792 2.03 -2.51 8.30
N TRP A 793 3.21 -1.98 8.65
CA TRP A 793 3.32 -0.96 9.68
C TRP A 793 2.65 0.33 9.16
N LEU A 794 1.32 0.42 9.31
CA LEU A 794 0.68 1.71 9.46
C LEU A 794 1.08 2.22 10.86
N LEU A 795 2.10 3.08 10.91
CA LEU A 795 2.30 3.93 12.08
C LEU A 795 1.02 4.76 12.28
N ASN A 796 0.11 4.30 13.14
CA ASN A 796 -0.77 5.06 14.06
C ASN A 796 -1.87 4.14 14.68
N GLY A 797 -1.50 3.34 15.71
CA GLY A 797 -2.28 2.89 16.90
C GLY A 797 -3.43 1.84 16.79
N PRO A 798 -3.92 1.24 17.91
CA PRO A 798 -3.25 0.68 19.10
C PRO A 798 -3.46 -0.85 19.25
N GLY A 799 -2.53 -1.53 19.92
CA GLY A 799 -2.61 -2.96 20.22
C GLY A 799 -3.47 -3.30 21.44
N GLN A 800 -4.12 -4.47 21.41
CA GLN A 800 -4.62 -5.18 22.60
C GLN A 800 -3.90 -6.52 22.74
N ALA A 801 -3.50 -6.85 23.96
CA ALA A 801 -2.74 -8.03 24.31
C ALA A 801 -3.59 -9.32 24.34
N ALA A 802 -3.00 -10.45 23.95
CA ALA A 802 -3.44 -11.80 24.31
C ALA A 802 -2.41 -12.38 25.31
N GLU A 803 -2.85 -13.01 26.39
CA GLU A 803 -1.97 -13.67 27.38
C GLU A 803 -1.94 -15.20 27.18
N PRO A 804 -0.85 -15.90 27.57
CA PRO A 804 -0.77 -17.37 27.67
C PRO A 804 -1.40 -17.88 29.00
N PRO A 805 -1.67 -19.20 29.14
CA PRO A 805 -2.72 -19.79 30.00
C PRO A 805 -2.58 -19.65 31.51
#